data_AF-A0A0E3YSJ8-F1
#
_entry.id   AF-A0A0E3YSJ8-F1
#
_cell.length_a   1.000
_cell.length_b   1.000
_cell.length_c   1.000
_cell.angle_alpha   90.00
_cell.angle_beta   90.00
_cell.angle_gamma   90.00
#
_symmetry.space_group_name_H-M   'P 1'
#
loop_
_entity.id
_entity.type
_entity.pdbx_description
1 polymer ?
#
loop_
_entity_poly.entity_id
_entity_poly.type
_entity_poly.pdbx_seq_one_letter_code
_entity_poly.pdbx_strand_id
1 'polypeptide(L)'
;MGDSGLHCYTVFRHGAGDAATYLEQARMVLRCDKNVFTNAFTSETKSGQMVAPSLLASAPVIMDATNQLPASSSYTTPTGLTDTGLPVYTKYDWADFLETHKAHGLAGDSTGLWMISGSEEFMNGGPTKGELFVHGTETTPLMIETFHAAHFLGSDSNLQMAADEVWQKVYGPYFVYVNTGVGAQALWQDALVRATAEKAAWPLSWMNEPAYPVARGTVTGRVLAAGAAGANALMVLAQPGSDWQAQGRDYLFWTRADAAGNFTLSKVRPGTYSLYASVPGFSGQMELGQVAVGASATTDLGRLSWTPPRRAQTLWQIGTPDRSTAEFRFGDRMRQFGLWWRYLEEKGTADLNYTIGVSNPADWYYAQSVMALDDGTYLTPKWNVIFPLAAIPAGPAELVIDFAGAMSSTLNLTLNGTSIGSLAMVNDAGIYRSATSLSRYTQQRVSISTALLRTGSNTLTFQLSGRSNWSGTKPVSPASGVMYDSIRLEAGAATIESQLRDYALTVSAGTGGTVSGGGYFAVGTTTEVCATASPGYRFVAWSDGSTAAVRSVTVASAATYAATFSASSLGAFDQWAMTTLSAGDRDFAGDADGNGIANGIEFAYSLPAGATALMEVRVIGGNPTAVLSATPTSNGTAYTSLEVQATTDLLDWTAGAVALTETQVAGERRWSPAAPGAKTYFRAVVRLIP
;
A
#
# COMPACT_ATOMS: atom_id res chain seq x y z
N MET A 1 12.55 16.21 -39.19
CA MET A 1 11.90 16.88 -40.33
C MET A 1 10.78 15.98 -40.82
N GLY A 2 9.59 16.52 -41.10
CA GLY A 2 8.43 15.74 -41.56
C GLY A 2 7.29 15.62 -40.55
N ASP A 3 7.50 16.02 -39.29
CA ASP A 3 6.44 16.10 -38.28
C ASP A 3 5.66 17.41 -38.39
N SER A 4 4.34 17.33 -38.28
CA SER A 4 3.43 18.48 -38.26
C SER A 4 3.40 19.15 -36.88
N GLY A 5 4.51 19.79 -36.48
CA GLY A 5 4.58 20.44 -35.17
C GLY A 5 5.97 20.87 -34.73
N LEU A 6 6.08 21.25 -33.45
CA LEU A 6 7.32 21.70 -32.82
C LEU A 6 7.59 20.88 -31.56
N HIS A 7 8.75 20.22 -31.48
CA HIS A 7 9.25 19.70 -30.21
C HIS A 7 9.91 20.82 -29.43
N CYS A 8 9.46 21.01 -28.19
CA CYS A 8 9.88 22.09 -27.31
C CYS A 8 10.40 21.49 -26.00
N TYR A 9 11.41 22.12 -25.41
CA TYR A 9 11.83 21.86 -24.04
C TYR A 9 12.36 23.16 -23.46
N THR A 10 12.33 23.27 -22.14
CA THR A 10 12.87 24.44 -21.44
C THR A 10 13.82 23.97 -20.33
N VAL A 11 14.95 24.65 -20.16
CA VAL A 11 15.90 24.35 -19.09
C VAL A 11 15.99 25.54 -18.16
N PHE A 12 15.64 25.34 -16.90
CA PHE A 12 15.84 26.34 -15.86
C PHE A 12 17.17 26.06 -15.16
N ARG A 13 17.94 27.10 -14.86
CA ARG A 13 19.22 27.04 -14.18
C ARG A 13 19.28 28.15 -13.13
N HIS A 14 19.87 27.82 -11.98
CA HIS A 14 20.27 28.71 -10.91
C HIS A 14 21.70 28.30 -10.50
N GLY A 15 22.57 29.26 -10.22
CA GLY A 15 23.97 28.97 -9.97
C GLY A 15 24.68 29.98 -9.08
N ALA A 16 26.00 29.81 -8.95
CA ALA A 16 26.85 30.72 -8.19
C ALA A 16 26.74 32.15 -8.77
N GLY A 17 26.47 33.13 -7.91
CA GLY A 17 26.21 34.52 -8.28
C GLY A 17 24.73 34.88 -8.45
N ASP A 18 23.83 33.89 -8.51
CA ASP A 18 22.38 34.15 -8.56
C ASP A 18 21.83 34.43 -7.16
N ALA A 19 20.91 35.40 -7.08
CA ALA A 19 20.22 35.75 -5.85
C ALA A 19 19.18 34.68 -5.49
N ALA A 20 18.88 34.54 -4.20
CA ALA A 20 17.80 33.68 -3.73
C ALA A 20 16.51 33.96 -4.50
N THR A 21 15.92 32.91 -5.06
CA THR A 21 14.81 33.00 -6.00
C THR A 21 13.65 32.12 -5.55
N TYR A 22 12.44 32.58 -5.85
CA TYR A 22 11.20 31.87 -5.57
C TYR A 22 10.41 31.69 -6.87
N LEU A 23 10.00 30.45 -7.16
CA LEU A 23 9.19 30.12 -8.33
C LEU A 23 7.86 29.52 -7.88
N GLU A 24 6.80 30.32 -8.00
CA GLU A 24 5.42 29.89 -7.75
C GLU A 24 4.81 29.17 -8.96
N GLN A 25 5.08 29.67 -10.15
CA GLN A 25 4.52 29.14 -11.38
C GLN A 25 5.46 29.36 -12.58
N ALA A 26 5.57 28.33 -13.41
CA ALA A 26 6.20 28.39 -14.72
C ALA A 26 5.36 27.61 -15.73
N ARG A 27 5.17 28.18 -16.92
CA ARG A 27 4.35 27.61 -17.99
C ARG A 27 4.66 28.27 -19.33
N MET A 28 4.39 27.54 -20.41
CA MET A 28 4.24 28.11 -21.75
C MET A 28 2.75 28.29 -22.06
N VAL A 29 2.38 29.44 -22.62
CA VAL A 29 0.98 29.75 -22.96
C VAL A 29 0.88 30.10 -24.44
N LEU A 30 0.02 29.40 -25.16
CA LEU A 30 -0.33 29.69 -26.56
C LEU A 30 -1.71 30.35 -26.60
N ARG A 31 -1.75 31.60 -27.10
CA ARG A 31 -2.98 32.32 -27.40
C ARG A 31 -3.45 31.93 -28.80
N CYS A 32 -4.62 31.33 -28.90
CA CYS A 32 -5.10 30.72 -30.13
C CYS A 32 -6.17 31.58 -30.80
N ASP A 33 -6.29 31.51 -32.13
CA ASP A 33 -7.32 32.24 -32.88
C ASP A 33 -8.72 31.73 -32.48
N LYS A 34 -9.55 32.64 -31.95
CA LYS A 34 -10.88 32.31 -31.43
C LYS A 34 -11.89 31.86 -32.48
N ASN A 35 -11.66 32.17 -33.75
CA ASN A 35 -12.54 31.79 -34.85
C ASN A 35 -12.15 30.43 -35.43
N VAL A 36 -10.87 30.06 -35.33
CA VAL A 36 -10.39 28.74 -35.74
C VAL A 36 -10.62 27.71 -34.64
N PHE A 37 -10.30 28.05 -33.39
CA PHE A 37 -10.26 27.10 -32.28
C PHE A 37 -11.45 27.28 -31.34
N THR A 38 -12.55 26.60 -31.66
CA THR A 38 -13.86 26.75 -30.97
C THR A 38 -14.19 25.60 -30.02
N ASN A 39 -13.42 24.51 -30.02
CA ASN A 39 -13.57 23.36 -29.14
C ASN A 39 -12.31 23.13 -28.31
N ALA A 40 -12.47 22.49 -27.16
CA ALA A 40 -11.45 22.21 -26.18
C ALA A 40 -11.49 20.76 -25.73
N PHE A 41 -10.31 20.19 -25.43
CA PHE A 41 -10.13 18.80 -25.05
C PHE A 41 -9.01 18.68 -24.02
N THR A 42 -9.25 17.93 -22.95
CA THR A 42 -8.21 17.57 -21.95
C THR A 42 -8.19 16.08 -21.62
N SER A 43 -9.29 15.38 -21.87
CA SER A 43 -9.39 13.92 -21.75
C SER A 43 -10.56 13.38 -22.58
N GLU A 44 -10.66 12.05 -22.68
CA GLU A 44 -11.74 11.37 -23.40
C GLU A 44 -13.14 11.72 -22.84
N THR A 45 -13.23 12.02 -21.55
CA THR A 45 -14.47 12.40 -20.86
C THR A 45 -14.66 13.91 -20.77
N LYS A 46 -13.69 14.71 -21.24
CA LYS A 46 -13.65 16.16 -21.08
C LYS A 46 -13.29 16.86 -22.38
N SER A 47 -14.30 16.97 -23.22
CA SER A 47 -14.28 17.65 -24.51
C SER A 47 -15.56 18.45 -24.72
N GLY A 48 -15.48 19.59 -25.40
CA GLY A 48 -16.66 20.38 -25.69
C GLY A 48 -16.34 21.75 -26.27
N GLN A 49 -17.38 22.58 -26.40
CA GLN A 49 -17.24 23.93 -26.91
C GLN A 49 -16.42 24.79 -25.92
N MET A 50 -15.41 25.48 -26.43
CA MET A 50 -14.68 26.49 -25.68
C MET A 50 -15.54 27.74 -25.51
N VAL A 51 -15.48 28.37 -24.34
CA VAL A 51 -16.27 29.57 -24.07
C VAL A 51 -15.86 30.70 -25.04
N ALA A 52 -16.87 31.35 -25.63
CA ALA A 52 -16.63 32.43 -26.59
C ALA A 52 -16.03 33.66 -25.86
N PRO A 53 -14.96 34.28 -26.38
CA PRO A 53 -14.35 35.45 -25.74
C PRO A 53 -15.32 36.62 -25.50
N SER A 54 -16.25 36.86 -26.44
CA SER A 54 -17.28 37.89 -26.31
C SER A 54 -18.25 37.63 -25.17
N LEU A 55 -18.54 36.36 -24.87
CA LEU A 55 -19.39 35.98 -23.76
C LEU A 55 -18.73 36.34 -22.42
N LEU A 56 -17.44 35.98 -22.27
CA LEU A 56 -16.65 36.35 -21.08
C LEU A 56 -16.51 37.86 -20.93
N ALA A 57 -16.23 38.59 -22.01
CA ALA A 57 -16.07 40.05 -21.98
C ALA A 57 -17.35 40.79 -21.53
N SER A 58 -18.52 40.20 -21.76
CA SER A 58 -19.81 40.77 -21.35
C SER A 58 -20.30 40.30 -19.97
N ALA A 59 -19.71 39.24 -19.43
CA ALA A 59 -20.19 38.55 -18.25
C ALA A 59 -19.54 39.10 -16.98
N PRO A 60 -20.29 39.37 -15.89
CA PRO A 60 -19.72 39.83 -14.64
C PRO A 60 -18.77 38.79 -14.04
N VAL A 61 -17.62 39.26 -13.57
CA VAL A 61 -16.63 38.46 -12.83
C VAL A 61 -17.10 38.32 -11.38
N ILE A 62 -17.20 37.08 -10.90
CA ILE A 62 -17.67 36.76 -9.54
C ILE A 62 -16.57 36.17 -8.64
N MET A 63 -15.46 35.70 -9.24
CA MET A 63 -14.24 35.21 -8.57
C MET A 63 -13.04 35.28 -9.57
N ASP A 64 -11.81 35.08 -9.10
CA ASP A 64 -10.60 34.88 -9.93
C ASP A 64 -10.89 34.05 -11.20
N ALA A 65 -10.86 34.74 -12.35
CA ALA A 65 -11.13 34.19 -13.68
C ALA A 65 -12.38 33.30 -13.75
N THR A 66 -13.46 33.78 -13.13
CA THR A 66 -14.75 33.10 -13.04
C THR A 66 -15.88 34.08 -13.31
N ASN A 67 -16.72 33.76 -14.28
CA ASN A 67 -17.74 34.65 -14.83
C ASN A 67 -19.12 34.02 -14.73
N GLN A 68 -20.10 34.79 -14.27
CA GLN A 68 -21.52 34.43 -14.34
C GLN A 68 -22.01 34.70 -15.76
N LEU A 69 -22.29 33.64 -16.50
CA LEU A 69 -22.77 33.71 -17.87
C LEU A 69 -24.28 34.03 -17.90
N PRO A 70 -24.80 34.63 -18.99
CA PRO A 70 -26.24 34.81 -19.17
C PRO A 70 -26.99 33.47 -19.26
N ALA A 71 -28.28 33.46 -18.90
CA ALA A 71 -29.12 32.26 -18.98
C ALA A 71 -29.19 31.66 -20.39
N SER A 72 -29.17 32.51 -21.41
CA SER A 72 -29.17 32.14 -22.84
C SER A 72 -27.77 31.90 -23.42
N SER A 73 -26.78 31.63 -22.56
CA SER A 73 -25.40 31.34 -22.96
C SER A 73 -25.32 30.19 -23.96
N SER A 74 -24.45 30.33 -24.97
CA SER A 74 -24.10 29.25 -25.90
C SER A 74 -23.10 28.25 -25.33
N TYR A 75 -22.55 28.49 -24.13
CA TYR A 75 -21.63 27.58 -23.46
C TYR A 75 -22.42 26.46 -22.79
N THR A 76 -22.24 25.24 -23.29
CA THR A 76 -23.06 24.06 -22.94
C THR A 76 -22.32 23.00 -22.13
N THR A 77 -21.01 23.16 -21.94
CA THR A 77 -20.22 22.32 -21.03
C THR A 77 -20.82 22.41 -19.62
N PRO A 78 -20.90 21.30 -18.86
CA PRO A 78 -21.45 21.34 -17.51
C PRO A 78 -20.79 22.44 -16.66
N THR A 79 -21.60 23.31 -16.07
CA THR A 79 -21.16 24.44 -15.25
C THR A 79 -21.83 24.46 -13.90
N GLY A 80 -21.22 25.19 -12.98
CA GLY A 80 -21.89 25.65 -11.78
C GLY A 80 -23.10 26.53 -12.10
N LEU A 81 -23.99 26.68 -11.13
CA LEU A 81 -25.06 27.69 -11.20
C LEU A 81 -24.90 28.69 -10.05
N THR A 82 -25.35 29.92 -10.29
CA THR A 82 -25.57 30.93 -9.25
C THR A 82 -26.87 30.66 -8.47
N ASP A 83 -27.10 31.47 -7.43
CA ASP A 83 -28.34 31.46 -6.64
C ASP A 83 -29.60 31.75 -7.48
N THR A 84 -29.43 32.51 -8.56
CA THR A 84 -30.46 32.84 -9.56
C THR A 84 -30.53 31.82 -10.70
N GLY A 85 -29.78 30.72 -10.62
CA GLY A 85 -29.78 29.64 -11.61
C GLY A 85 -28.98 29.94 -12.88
N LEU A 86 -28.12 30.97 -12.88
CA LEU A 86 -27.33 31.35 -14.05
C LEU A 86 -26.05 30.50 -14.15
N PRO A 87 -25.64 30.08 -15.37
CA PRO A 87 -24.44 29.28 -15.55
C PRO A 87 -23.16 30.04 -15.17
N VAL A 88 -22.15 29.32 -14.69
CA VAL A 88 -20.86 29.90 -14.29
C VAL A 88 -19.71 29.21 -15.01
N TYR A 89 -18.94 29.98 -15.76
CA TYR A 89 -17.67 29.53 -16.31
C TYR A 89 -16.53 29.86 -15.36
N THR A 90 -15.59 28.94 -15.17
CA THR A 90 -14.29 29.24 -14.55
C THR A 90 -13.15 28.69 -15.38
N LYS A 91 -11.97 29.33 -15.31
CA LYS A 91 -10.76 28.79 -15.96
C LYS A 91 -10.43 27.36 -15.51
N TYR A 92 -10.88 26.94 -14.32
CA TYR A 92 -10.66 25.60 -13.79
C TYR A 92 -11.60 24.54 -14.40
N ASP A 93 -12.64 24.92 -15.15
CA ASP A 93 -13.58 23.98 -15.76
C ASP A 93 -12.88 22.99 -16.69
N TRP A 94 -11.71 23.33 -17.21
CA TRP A 94 -10.88 22.51 -18.07
C TRP A 94 -9.62 21.97 -17.39
N ALA A 95 -9.53 22.01 -16.06
CA ALA A 95 -8.44 21.32 -15.36
C ALA A 95 -8.64 19.79 -15.43
N ASP A 96 -7.56 19.02 -15.42
CA ASP A 96 -7.60 17.53 -15.38
C ASP A 96 -6.43 16.96 -14.57
N PHE A 97 -6.43 15.67 -14.27
CA PHE A 97 -5.40 15.02 -13.45
C PHE A 97 -4.21 14.51 -14.28
N LEU A 98 -2.99 14.68 -13.76
CA LEU A 98 -1.75 14.25 -14.43
C LEU A 98 -1.66 12.74 -14.64
N GLU A 99 -2.26 11.92 -13.77
CA GLU A 99 -2.16 10.47 -13.86
C GLU A 99 -2.63 9.91 -15.21
N THR A 100 -3.73 10.44 -15.74
CA THR A 100 -4.39 9.95 -16.95
C THR A 100 -4.25 10.88 -18.14
N HIS A 101 -3.58 12.02 -17.96
CA HIS A 101 -3.33 12.99 -19.02
C HIS A 101 -2.47 12.37 -20.13
N LYS A 102 -2.90 12.56 -21.38
CA LYS A 102 -2.20 12.06 -22.59
C LYS A 102 -1.84 13.20 -23.53
N ALA A 103 -2.80 14.09 -23.72
CA ALA A 103 -2.73 15.26 -24.57
C ALA A 103 -3.83 16.23 -24.15
N HIS A 104 -3.68 17.50 -24.52
CA HIS A 104 -4.76 18.47 -24.42
C HIS A 104 -4.65 19.47 -25.57
N GLY A 105 -5.72 20.18 -25.85
CA GLY A 105 -5.65 21.23 -26.85
C GLY A 105 -6.98 21.78 -27.30
N LEU A 106 -6.92 22.46 -28.44
CA LEU A 106 -8.04 23.16 -29.04
C LEU A 106 -8.18 22.74 -30.50
N ALA A 107 -9.43 22.67 -30.98
CA ALA A 107 -9.71 22.34 -32.37
C ALA A 107 -10.89 23.13 -32.95
N GLY A 108 -10.81 23.38 -34.25
CA GLY A 108 -11.94 23.77 -35.08
C GLY A 108 -12.48 22.62 -35.90
N ASP A 109 -13.17 22.96 -36.98
CA ASP A 109 -13.74 21.96 -37.90
C ASP A 109 -12.69 21.27 -38.77
N SER A 110 -11.54 21.91 -38.99
CA SER A 110 -10.52 21.41 -39.93
C SER A 110 -9.09 21.39 -39.42
N THR A 111 -8.82 22.03 -38.28
CA THR A 111 -7.47 22.17 -37.71
C THR A 111 -7.50 21.91 -36.22
N GLY A 112 -6.58 21.09 -35.73
CA GLY A 112 -6.33 20.85 -34.31
C GLY A 112 -4.94 21.32 -33.90
N LEU A 113 -4.83 21.80 -32.67
CA LEU A 113 -3.59 22.24 -32.04
C LEU A 113 -3.51 21.62 -30.64
N TRP A 114 -2.44 20.88 -30.36
CA TRP A 114 -2.33 20.01 -29.20
C TRP A 114 -0.98 20.15 -28.50
N MET A 115 -0.98 20.05 -27.17
CA MET A 115 0.21 19.72 -26.39
C MET A 115 0.22 18.22 -26.11
N ILE A 116 1.36 17.60 -26.36
CA ILE A 116 1.58 16.18 -26.17
C ILE A 116 2.90 15.98 -25.44
N SER A 117 2.91 15.24 -24.34
CA SER A 117 4.15 14.85 -23.67
C SER A 117 4.28 13.33 -23.65
N GLY A 118 5.50 12.83 -23.86
CA GLY A 118 5.80 11.41 -23.67
C GLY A 118 5.86 10.99 -22.20
N SER A 119 6.06 11.96 -21.30
CA SER A 119 6.12 11.77 -19.85
C SER A 119 5.88 13.08 -19.12
N GLU A 120 5.10 13.05 -18.05
CA GLU A 120 4.87 14.20 -17.17
C GLU A 120 5.88 14.23 -15.99
N GLU A 121 7.00 13.51 -16.09
CA GLU A 121 7.98 13.33 -14.99
C GLU A 121 8.53 14.64 -14.42
N PHE A 122 8.49 15.73 -15.20
CA PHE A 122 9.00 17.03 -14.81
C PHE A 122 7.99 17.89 -14.03
N MET A 123 6.70 17.55 -14.07
CA MET A 123 5.65 18.31 -13.39
C MET A 123 5.70 18.10 -11.88
N ASN A 124 5.51 19.18 -11.11
CA ASN A 124 5.40 19.07 -9.65
C ASN A 124 4.06 18.44 -9.24
N GLY A 125 4.01 17.81 -8.07
CA GLY A 125 2.80 17.24 -7.47
C GLY A 125 2.34 15.87 -7.95
N GLY A 126 2.94 15.35 -9.02
CA GLY A 126 2.78 13.96 -9.42
C GLY A 126 1.35 13.57 -9.85
N PRO A 127 1.00 12.28 -9.82
CA PRO A 127 -0.17 11.73 -10.51
C PRO A 127 -1.51 12.33 -10.07
N THR A 128 -1.66 12.67 -8.79
CA THR A 128 -2.93 13.12 -8.22
C THR A 128 -3.18 14.62 -8.39
N LYS A 129 -2.21 15.35 -8.94
CA LYS A 129 -2.35 16.79 -9.16
C LYS A 129 -3.35 17.06 -10.28
N GLY A 130 -4.35 17.90 -9.98
CA GLY A 130 -5.13 18.59 -11.00
C GLY A 130 -4.34 19.76 -11.59
N GLU A 131 -4.40 19.98 -12.90
CA GLU A 131 -3.72 21.10 -13.55
C GLU A 131 -4.55 21.72 -14.68
N LEU A 132 -4.33 23.01 -14.93
CA LEU A 132 -4.90 23.79 -16.03
C LEU A 132 -4.18 23.46 -17.34
N PHE A 133 -4.97 23.03 -18.33
CA PHE A 133 -4.46 22.68 -19.66
C PHE A 133 -4.96 23.61 -20.76
N VAL A 134 -6.25 23.97 -20.72
CA VAL A 134 -6.86 24.92 -21.66
C VAL A 134 -7.80 25.83 -20.88
N HIS A 135 -8.04 27.06 -21.32
CA HIS A 135 -9.16 27.88 -20.84
C HIS A 135 -9.43 29.08 -21.76
N GLY A 136 -10.65 29.59 -21.75
CA GLY A 136 -11.03 30.84 -22.40
C GLY A 136 -10.56 32.09 -21.66
N THR A 137 -10.45 33.19 -22.40
CA THR A 137 -10.31 34.57 -21.90
C THR A 137 -11.22 35.50 -22.70
N GLU A 138 -11.34 36.75 -22.27
CA GLU A 138 -12.12 37.78 -22.98
C GLU A 138 -11.61 38.10 -24.39
N THR A 139 -10.41 37.64 -24.75
CA THR A 139 -9.79 37.91 -26.07
C THR A 139 -9.59 36.65 -26.91
N THR A 140 -9.08 35.58 -26.30
CA THR A 140 -8.61 34.37 -26.99
C THR A 140 -8.77 33.12 -26.11
N PRO A 141 -9.01 31.94 -26.68
CA PRO A 141 -8.76 30.69 -25.98
C PRO A 141 -7.25 30.45 -25.80
N LEU A 142 -6.89 29.82 -24.69
CA LEU A 142 -5.51 29.50 -24.32
C LEU A 142 -5.29 27.99 -24.27
N MET A 143 -4.10 27.57 -24.70
CA MET A 143 -3.53 26.26 -24.44
C MET A 143 -2.26 26.42 -23.60
N ILE A 144 -2.08 25.59 -22.57
CA ILE A 144 -1.08 25.78 -21.51
C ILE A 144 -0.30 24.50 -21.29
N GLU A 145 1.01 24.58 -21.54
CA GLU A 145 1.95 23.59 -21.01
C GLU A 145 2.46 24.12 -19.68
N THR A 146 1.99 23.56 -18.57
CA THR A 146 2.51 23.93 -17.26
C THR A 146 3.82 23.19 -17.01
N PHE A 147 4.76 23.83 -16.31
CA PHE A 147 6.03 23.24 -15.89
C PHE A 147 6.06 23.06 -14.37
N HIS A 148 5.56 24.07 -13.67
CA HIS A 148 5.48 24.13 -12.22
C HIS A 148 4.31 25.03 -11.81
N ALA A 149 3.50 24.62 -10.83
CA ALA A 149 2.46 25.47 -10.24
C ALA A 149 1.94 24.93 -8.91
N ALA A 150 1.50 25.83 -8.03
CA ALA A 150 0.76 25.52 -6.79
C ALA A 150 -0.71 25.11 -6.98
N HIS A 151 -1.15 24.87 -8.21
CA HIS A 151 -2.52 24.47 -8.49
C HIS A 151 -2.85 23.12 -7.84
N PHE A 152 -3.88 23.09 -6.99
CA PHE A 152 -4.36 21.91 -6.25
C PHE A 152 -3.34 21.28 -5.28
N LEU A 153 -2.28 22.02 -4.91
CA LEU A 153 -1.23 21.56 -3.98
C LEU A 153 -0.97 22.53 -2.83
N GLY A 154 -1.16 23.84 -3.07
CA GLY A 154 -0.83 24.89 -2.11
C GLY A 154 0.60 25.43 -2.23
N SER A 155 0.90 26.48 -1.45
CA SER A 155 2.17 27.21 -1.52
C SER A 155 3.40 26.40 -1.12
N ASP A 156 3.21 25.31 -0.36
CA ASP A 156 4.30 24.41 0.03
C ASP A 156 4.97 23.73 -1.17
N SER A 157 4.29 23.72 -2.32
CA SER A 157 4.81 23.13 -3.55
C SER A 157 5.70 24.05 -4.37
N ASN A 158 5.82 25.33 -3.98
CA ASN A 158 6.61 26.33 -4.68
C ASN A 158 8.11 26.11 -4.49
N LEU A 159 8.90 26.37 -5.53
CA LEU A 159 10.36 26.22 -5.43
C LEU A 159 11.00 27.42 -4.77
N GLN A 160 11.86 27.14 -3.79
CA GLN A 160 12.77 28.10 -3.19
C GLN A 160 14.20 27.66 -3.53
N MET A 161 14.99 28.60 -4.02
CA MET A 161 16.43 28.44 -4.27
C MET A 161 17.16 29.45 -3.39
N ALA A 162 18.13 28.99 -2.60
CA ALA A 162 18.98 29.88 -1.83
C ALA A 162 19.93 30.66 -2.75
N ALA A 163 20.47 31.79 -2.27
CA ALA A 163 21.53 32.50 -3.01
C ALA A 163 22.71 31.56 -3.27
N ASP A 164 23.31 31.67 -4.46
CA ASP A 164 24.45 30.86 -4.92
C ASP A 164 24.19 29.34 -5.05
N GLU A 165 22.96 28.87 -4.84
CA GLU A 165 22.60 27.47 -4.97
C GLU A 165 22.76 26.98 -6.41
N VAL A 166 23.38 25.82 -6.63
CA VAL A 166 23.47 25.25 -7.99
C VAL A 166 22.30 24.29 -8.21
N TRP A 167 21.42 24.64 -9.14
CA TRP A 167 20.26 23.84 -9.51
C TRP A 167 19.96 23.96 -11.01
N GLN A 168 19.50 22.87 -11.62
CA GLN A 168 18.94 22.91 -12.96
C GLN A 168 17.88 21.84 -13.16
N LYS A 169 16.90 22.11 -14.04
CA LYS A 169 15.85 21.16 -14.40
C LYS A 169 15.42 21.34 -15.84
N VAL A 170 15.17 20.22 -16.51
CA VAL A 170 14.60 20.15 -17.86
C VAL A 170 13.10 19.91 -17.73
N TYR A 171 12.31 20.77 -18.36
CA TYR A 171 10.87 20.61 -18.55
C TYR A 171 10.62 20.20 -20.01
N GLY A 172 9.92 19.09 -20.21
CA GLY A 172 9.80 18.41 -21.51
C GLY A 172 10.93 17.41 -21.81
N PRO A 173 11.14 17.07 -23.10
CA PRO A 173 10.47 17.65 -24.25
C PRO A 173 8.97 17.34 -24.34
N TYR A 174 8.19 18.33 -24.77
CA TYR A 174 6.79 18.20 -25.14
C TYR A 174 6.63 18.60 -26.61
N PHE A 175 5.56 18.17 -27.25
CA PHE A 175 5.31 18.32 -28.68
C PHE A 175 4.05 19.17 -28.89
N VAL A 176 4.24 20.34 -29.50
CA VAL A 176 3.16 21.18 -30.02
C VAL A 176 2.76 20.62 -31.37
N TYR A 177 1.73 19.78 -31.37
CA TYR A 177 1.25 19.05 -32.55
C TYR A 177 0.14 19.82 -33.26
N VAL A 178 0.21 19.87 -34.59
CA VAL A 178 -0.83 20.42 -35.46
C VAL A 178 -1.28 19.35 -36.43
N ASN A 179 -2.58 19.14 -36.53
CA ASN A 179 -3.17 18.26 -37.53
C ASN A 179 -4.32 18.91 -38.26
N THR A 180 -4.63 18.37 -39.43
CA THR A 180 -5.77 18.78 -40.26
C THR A 180 -6.65 17.58 -40.58
N GLY A 181 -7.93 17.82 -40.81
CA GLY A 181 -8.92 16.76 -40.92
C GLY A 181 -10.33 17.32 -41.02
N VAL A 182 -11.33 16.49 -40.74
CA VAL A 182 -12.74 16.91 -40.72
C VAL A 182 -13.34 16.55 -39.36
N GLY A 183 -13.72 17.56 -38.59
CA GLY A 183 -14.34 17.45 -37.28
C GLY A 183 -13.35 17.40 -36.11
N ALA A 184 -13.63 18.19 -35.08
CA ALA A 184 -12.80 18.31 -33.87
C ALA A 184 -12.54 16.96 -33.18
N GLN A 185 -13.53 16.06 -33.14
CA GLN A 185 -13.37 14.75 -32.52
C GLN A 185 -12.38 13.85 -33.28
N ALA A 186 -12.38 13.87 -34.62
CA ALA A 186 -11.42 13.09 -35.41
C ALA A 186 -9.99 13.61 -35.23
N LEU A 187 -9.84 14.93 -35.18
CA LEU A 187 -8.56 15.59 -34.89
C LEU A 187 -8.02 15.21 -33.50
N TRP A 188 -8.91 15.12 -32.50
CA TRP A 188 -8.56 14.68 -31.15
C TRP A 188 -8.10 13.21 -31.12
N GLN A 189 -8.79 12.30 -31.82
CA GLN A 189 -8.39 10.90 -31.88
C GLN A 189 -7.01 10.72 -32.53
N ASP A 190 -6.72 11.47 -33.58
CA ASP A 190 -5.38 11.50 -34.19
C ASP A 190 -4.32 12.03 -33.21
N ALA A 191 -4.63 13.07 -32.44
CA ALA A 191 -3.73 13.57 -31.39
C ALA A 191 -3.45 12.52 -30.30
N LEU A 192 -4.43 11.69 -29.93
CA LEU A 192 -4.24 10.57 -28.99
C LEU A 192 -3.35 9.46 -29.57
N VAL A 193 -3.46 9.17 -30.87
CA VAL A 193 -2.55 8.27 -31.58
C VAL A 193 -1.12 8.82 -31.54
N ARG A 194 -0.95 10.11 -31.84
CA ARG A 194 0.35 10.78 -31.73
C ARG A 194 0.90 10.74 -30.30
N ALA A 195 0.08 11.00 -29.29
CA ALA A 195 0.47 10.93 -27.88
C ALA A 195 0.95 9.54 -27.47
N THR A 196 0.31 8.49 -27.97
CA THR A 196 0.75 7.10 -27.75
C THR A 196 2.14 6.86 -28.35
N ALA A 197 2.40 7.38 -29.56
CA ALA A 197 3.72 7.28 -30.20
C ALA A 197 4.81 8.06 -29.43
N GLU A 198 4.52 9.28 -28.96
CA GLU A 198 5.44 10.07 -28.13
C GLU A 198 5.78 9.36 -26.80
N LYS A 199 4.77 8.80 -26.13
CA LYS A 199 4.97 8.01 -24.91
C LYS A 199 5.81 6.75 -25.15
N ALA A 200 5.60 6.08 -26.28
CA ALA A 200 6.40 4.92 -26.67
C ALA A 200 7.86 5.31 -26.92
N ALA A 201 8.09 6.42 -27.62
CA ALA A 201 9.41 6.95 -27.95
C ALA A 201 10.18 7.55 -26.76
N TRP A 202 9.53 7.85 -25.64
CA TRP A 202 10.20 8.39 -24.45
C TRP A 202 11.28 7.44 -23.89
N PRO A 203 12.42 7.93 -23.36
CA PRO A 203 12.96 9.27 -23.55
C PRO A 203 13.41 9.50 -25.00
N LEU A 204 13.20 10.72 -25.51
CA LEU A 204 13.47 11.03 -26.91
C LEU A 204 14.97 11.04 -27.20
N SER A 205 15.44 10.11 -28.03
CA SER A 205 16.88 9.87 -28.29
C SER A 205 17.57 10.97 -29.08
N TRP A 206 16.82 11.84 -29.78
CA TRP A 206 17.38 12.98 -30.51
C TRP A 206 17.78 14.13 -29.58
N MET A 207 17.30 14.10 -28.33
CA MET A 207 17.47 15.18 -27.37
C MET A 207 18.93 15.21 -26.88
N ASN A 208 19.60 16.34 -27.08
CA ASN A 208 21.02 16.55 -26.77
C ASN A 208 21.23 17.65 -25.72
N GLU A 209 20.55 17.53 -24.58
CA GLU A 209 20.79 18.37 -23.40
C GLU A 209 21.41 17.50 -22.31
N PRO A 210 22.60 17.85 -21.77
CA PRO A 210 23.29 17.05 -20.75
C PRO A 210 22.44 16.74 -19.52
N ALA A 211 21.53 17.64 -19.14
CA ALA A 211 20.62 17.43 -18.02
C ALA A 211 19.46 16.44 -18.32
N TYR A 212 19.40 15.83 -19.51
CA TYR A 212 18.39 14.85 -19.94
C TYR A 212 19.03 13.48 -20.24
N PRO A 213 19.07 12.56 -19.25
CA PRO A 213 19.59 11.21 -19.46
C PRO A 213 18.67 10.39 -20.36
N VAL A 214 19.19 9.91 -21.50
CA VAL A 214 18.48 8.95 -22.37
C VAL A 214 18.58 7.53 -21.81
N ALA A 215 19.69 7.19 -21.14
CA ALA A 215 19.83 5.91 -20.45
C ALA A 215 19.03 5.95 -19.13
N ARG A 216 17.91 5.23 -19.10
CA ARG A 216 16.95 5.18 -17.99
C ARG A 216 16.89 3.78 -17.38
N GLY A 217 16.51 3.69 -16.11
CA GLY A 217 16.30 2.44 -15.40
C GLY A 217 14.83 2.02 -15.32
N THR A 218 14.61 0.84 -14.74
CA THR A 218 13.29 0.30 -14.44
C THR A 218 13.25 -0.14 -12.97
N VAL A 219 12.15 0.13 -12.27
CA VAL A 219 11.88 -0.40 -10.93
C VAL A 219 10.68 -1.33 -11.00
N THR A 220 10.80 -2.53 -10.45
CA THR A 220 9.73 -3.53 -10.40
C THR A 220 9.51 -4.03 -8.98
N GLY A 221 8.37 -4.65 -8.74
CA GLY A 221 8.07 -5.32 -7.48
C GLY A 221 6.62 -5.71 -7.39
N ARG A 222 6.22 -6.25 -6.24
CA ARG A 222 4.85 -6.63 -5.93
C ARG A 222 4.44 -6.10 -4.56
N VAL A 223 3.45 -5.23 -4.50
CA VAL A 223 2.94 -4.66 -3.24
C VAL A 223 1.78 -5.49 -2.68
N LEU A 224 1.81 -5.68 -1.36
CA LEU A 224 0.73 -6.27 -0.58
C LEU A 224 0.35 -5.33 0.56
N ALA A 225 -0.94 -5.26 0.86
CA ALA A 225 -1.48 -4.55 2.01
C ALA A 225 -2.23 -5.52 2.90
N ALA A 226 -1.83 -5.60 4.18
CA ALA A 226 -2.39 -6.54 5.16
C ALA A 226 -2.45 -8.00 4.65
N GLY A 227 -1.40 -8.43 3.92
CA GLY A 227 -1.29 -9.78 3.37
C GLY A 227 -2.06 -10.04 2.07
N ALA A 228 -2.89 -9.10 1.60
CA ALA A 228 -3.60 -9.19 0.33
C ALA A 228 -2.82 -8.48 -0.79
N ALA A 229 -3.07 -8.86 -2.05
CA ALA A 229 -2.51 -8.16 -3.21
C ALA A 229 -2.96 -6.69 -3.21
N GLY A 230 -2.01 -5.75 -3.35
CA GLY A 230 -2.30 -4.32 -3.46
C GLY A 230 -2.81 -3.94 -4.85
N ALA A 231 -3.95 -4.50 -5.25
CA ALA A 231 -4.56 -4.24 -6.55
C ALA A 231 -4.82 -2.75 -6.75
N ASN A 232 -4.49 -2.22 -7.94
CA ASN A 232 -4.67 -0.82 -8.29
C ASN A 232 -3.96 0.18 -7.36
N ALA A 233 -2.94 -0.27 -6.62
CA ALA A 233 -2.13 0.60 -5.78
C ALA A 233 -1.42 1.67 -6.64
N LEU A 234 -1.50 2.93 -6.23
CA LEU A 234 -0.72 4.02 -6.83
C LEU A 234 0.70 3.96 -6.30
N MET A 235 1.63 3.65 -7.19
CA MET A 235 3.06 3.61 -6.90
C MET A 235 3.68 4.93 -7.35
N VAL A 236 4.37 5.64 -6.46
CA VAL A 236 5.06 6.91 -6.77
C VAL A 236 6.51 6.81 -6.36
N LEU A 237 7.42 7.13 -7.26
CA LEU A 237 8.84 7.27 -6.99
C LEU A 237 9.19 8.76 -6.97
N ALA A 238 9.71 9.23 -5.85
CA ALA A 238 9.99 10.64 -5.59
C ALA A 238 11.29 10.81 -4.80
N GLN A 239 11.75 12.04 -4.59
CA GLN A 239 12.92 12.26 -3.75
C GLN A 239 12.60 11.91 -2.29
N PRO A 240 13.58 11.43 -1.51
CA PRO A 240 13.37 11.15 -0.09
C PRO A 240 13.08 12.42 0.74
N GLY A 241 12.37 12.25 1.86
CA GLY A 241 12.37 13.22 2.97
C GLY A 241 11.19 14.21 3.05
N SER A 242 10.27 14.21 2.09
CA SER A 242 9.08 15.08 2.13
C SER A 242 7.87 14.47 1.41
N ASP A 243 6.67 15.00 1.70
CA ASP A 243 5.43 14.65 0.98
C ASP A 243 5.60 14.85 -0.52
N TRP A 244 5.54 13.75 -1.27
CA TRP A 244 5.75 13.74 -2.72
C TRP A 244 4.74 14.63 -3.46
N GLN A 245 3.54 14.86 -2.90
CA GLN A 245 2.54 15.75 -3.50
C GLN A 245 2.98 17.22 -3.51
N ALA A 246 3.90 17.62 -2.61
CA ALA A 246 4.46 18.97 -2.61
C ALA A 246 5.81 19.06 -3.36
N GLN A 247 6.35 17.94 -3.84
CA GLN A 247 7.65 17.96 -4.52
C GLN A 247 7.54 18.53 -5.93
N GLY A 248 8.50 19.38 -6.30
CA GLY A 248 8.63 19.91 -7.66
C GLY A 248 10.06 20.23 -8.10
N ARG A 249 11.03 20.06 -7.19
CA ARG A 249 12.44 20.39 -7.41
C ARG A 249 13.12 19.40 -8.35
N ASP A 250 12.72 18.14 -8.24
CA ASP A 250 13.20 17.01 -9.03
C ASP A 250 12.03 16.38 -9.78
N TYR A 251 12.21 15.13 -10.23
CA TYR A 251 11.29 14.43 -11.11
C TYR A 251 10.51 13.37 -10.33
N LEU A 252 9.26 13.17 -10.72
CA LEU A 252 8.33 12.21 -10.13
C LEU A 252 8.01 11.12 -11.16
N PHE A 253 7.90 9.87 -10.73
CA PHE A 253 7.50 8.74 -11.58
C PHE A 253 6.36 8.00 -10.93
N TRP A 254 5.41 7.50 -11.72
CA TRP A 254 4.27 6.79 -11.16
C TRP A 254 3.76 5.69 -12.08
N THR A 255 3.06 4.73 -11.48
CA THR A 255 2.34 3.67 -12.15
C THR A 255 1.25 3.12 -11.24
N ARG A 256 0.33 2.31 -11.77
CA ARG A 256 -0.62 1.52 -10.99
C ARG A 256 -0.16 0.06 -10.95
N ALA A 257 -0.29 -0.56 -9.79
CA ALA A 257 -0.12 -2.00 -9.65
C ALA A 257 -1.27 -2.76 -10.32
N ASP A 258 -0.98 -3.92 -10.91
CA ASP A 258 -1.98 -4.80 -11.49
C ASP A 258 -2.87 -5.47 -10.40
N ALA A 259 -3.82 -6.31 -10.81
CA ALA A 259 -4.71 -7.02 -9.89
C ALA A 259 -3.99 -7.96 -8.89
N ALA A 260 -2.78 -8.41 -9.22
CA ALA A 260 -1.95 -9.23 -8.35
C ALA A 260 -0.98 -8.40 -7.47
N GLY A 261 -1.00 -7.07 -7.61
CA GLY A 261 -0.13 -6.13 -6.91
C GLY A 261 1.23 -5.92 -7.57
N ASN A 262 1.49 -6.48 -8.76
CA ASN A 262 2.75 -6.27 -9.45
C ASN A 262 2.77 -4.87 -10.08
N PHE A 263 3.92 -4.20 -10.02
CA PHE A 263 4.10 -2.88 -10.64
C PHE A 263 5.40 -2.81 -11.42
N THR A 264 5.43 -1.91 -12.40
CA THR A 264 6.62 -1.58 -13.19
C THR A 264 6.66 -0.08 -13.43
N LEU A 265 7.70 0.56 -12.90
CA LEU A 265 8.07 1.95 -13.17
C LEU A 265 9.21 1.94 -14.19
N SER A 266 8.87 2.08 -15.47
CA SER A 266 9.85 2.12 -16.55
C SER A 266 10.37 3.53 -16.81
N LYS A 267 11.51 3.65 -17.50
CA LYS A 267 12.05 4.92 -18.03
C LYS A 267 12.40 5.94 -16.94
N VAL A 268 12.76 5.46 -15.74
CA VAL A 268 13.12 6.29 -14.58
C VAL A 268 14.54 6.82 -14.74
N ARG A 269 14.79 8.08 -14.36
CA ARG A 269 16.15 8.64 -14.41
C ARG A 269 17.05 7.91 -13.39
N PRO A 270 18.34 7.71 -13.68
CA PRO A 270 19.26 7.17 -12.69
C PRO A 270 19.31 8.06 -11.44
N GLY A 271 19.32 7.45 -10.26
CA GLY A 271 19.28 8.18 -8.99
C GLY A 271 18.86 7.31 -7.81
N THR A 272 18.70 7.94 -6.65
CA THR A 272 18.21 7.30 -5.43
C THR A 272 16.92 7.97 -4.99
N TYR A 273 15.90 7.17 -4.67
CA TYR A 273 14.54 7.65 -4.45
C TYR A 273 13.90 7.03 -3.20
N SER A 274 12.74 7.56 -2.82
CA SER A 274 11.74 6.86 -2.00
C SER A 274 10.59 6.38 -2.89
N LEU A 275 10.13 5.15 -2.67
CA LEU A 275 8.92 4.59 -3.27
C LEU A 275 7.76 4.70 -2.29
N TYR A 276 6.66 5.28 -2.74
CA TYR A 276 5.41 5.39 -2.02
C TYR A 276 4.36 4.48 -2.64
N ALA A 277 3.55 3.81 -1.84
CA ALA A 277 2.40 3.04 -2.33
C ALA A 277 1.12 3.42 -1.58
N SER A 278 0.14 3.93 -2.32
CA SER A 278 -1.21 4.18 -1.80
C SER A 278 -2.12 3.06 -2.29
N VAL A 279 -2.63 2.23 -1.38
CA VAL A 279 -3.45 1.07 -1.72
C VAL A 279 -4.92 1.39 -1.41
N PRO A 280 -5.83 1.38 -2.41
CA PRO A 280 -7.25 1.61 -2.16
C PRO A 280 -7.81 0.70 -1.05
N GLY A 281 -8.65 1.27 -0.19
CA GLY A 281 -9.19 0.62 1.01
C GLY A 281 -8.30 0.74 2.26
N PHE A 282 -7.08 1.25 2.12
CA PHE A 282 -6.14 1.41 3.22
C PHE A 282 -5.73 2.87 3.43
N SER A 283 -6.00 3.35 4.64
CA SER A 283 -5.68 4.68 5.12
C SER A 283 -4.17 4.88 5.21
N GLY A 284 -3.66 5.97 4.64
CA GLY A 284 -2.23 6.30 4.60
C GLY A 284 -1.52 5.84 3.33
N GLN A 285 -0.22 5.57 3.46
CA GLN A 285 0.61 5.00 2.38
C GLN A 285 1.79 4.24 2.97
N MET A 286 2.32 3.29 2.20
CA MET A 286 3.63 2.69 2.41
C MET A 286 4.71 3.67 1.93
N GLU A 287 5.84 3.74 2.64
CA GLU A 287 7.05 4.44 2.17
C GLU A 287 8.29 3.54 2.30
N LEU A 288 9.00 3.35 1.20
CA LEU A 288 10.26 2.62 1.13
C LEU A 288 11.37 3.52 0.62
N GLY A 289 12.28 3.92 1.49
CA GLY A 289 13.45 4.73 1.13
C GLY A 289 14.54 3.96 0.38
N GLN A 290 15.54 4.71 -0.10
CA GLN A 290 16.79 4.20 -0.68
C GLN A 290 16.61 3.26 -1.89
N VAL A 291 15.63 3.53 -2.75
CA VAL A 291 15.46 2.81 -4.01
C VAL A 291 16.46 3.35 -5.04
N ALA A 292 17.52 2.58 -5.29
CA ALA A 292 18.52 2.89 -6.30
C ALA A 292 18.03 2.53 -7.71
N VAL A 293 18.25 3.43 -8.67
CA VAL A 293 17.93 3.26 -10.08
C VAL A 293 19.19 3.44 -10.89
N GLY A 294 19.62 2.38 -11.58
CA GLY A 294 20.77 2.40 -12.48
C GLY A 294 20.37 2.71 -13.93
N ALA A 295 21.30 3.28 -14.70
CA ALA A 295 21.12 3.48 -16.13
C ALA A 295 20.99 2.13 -16.85
N SER A 296 19.94 1.96 -17.66
CA SER A 296 19.65 0.74 -18.42
C SER A 296 19.60 -0.54 -17.57
N ALA A 297 19.31 -0.41 -16.27
CA ALA A 297 19.24 -1.50 -15.32
C ALA A 297 17.80 -1.68 -14.80
N THR A 298 17.48 -2.91 -14.36
CA THR A 298 16.24 -3.19 -13.64
C THR A 298 16.56 -3.39 -12.17
N THR A 299 15.92 -2.60 -11.31
CA THR A 299 15.90 -2.76 -9.86
C THR A 299 14.62 -3.50 -9.49
N ASP A 300 14.73 -4.78 -9.14
CA ASP A 300 13.62 -5.56 -8.59
C ASP A 300 13.60 -5.41 -7.06
N LEU A 301 12.49 -4.89 -6.55
CA LEU A 301 12.25 -4.69 -5.12
C LEU A 301 11.64 -5.94 -4.45
N GLY A 302 11.33 -6.97 -5.24
CA GLY A 302 10.71 -8.19 -4.78
C GLY A 302 9.31 -7.94 -4.24
N ARG A 303 8.98 -8.65 -3.16
CA ARG A 303 7.68 -8.56 -2.50
C ARG A 303 7.73 -7.49 -1.42
N LEU A 304 6.83 -6.51 -1.51
CA LEU A 304 6.67 -5.42 -0.56
C LEU A 304 5.43 -5.68 0.30
N SER A 305 5.60 -6.03 1.58
CA SER A 305 4.51 -6.33 2.50
C SER A 305 4.28 -5.16 3.45
N TRP A 306 3.20 -4.43 3.25
CA TRP A 306 2.79 -3.31 4.10
C TRP A 306 1.64 -3.70 5.02
N THR A 307 1.79 -3.47 6.32
CA THR A 307 0.70 -3.58 7.28
C THR A 307 0.36 -2.17 7.78
N PRO A 308 -0.73 -1.55 7.28
CA PRO A 308 -1.09 -0.19 7.64
C PRO A 308 -1.37 -0.07 9.14
N PRO A 309 -0.93 1.01 9.81
CA PRO A 309 -1.19 1.20 11.23
C PRO A 309 -2.69 1.26 11.55
N ARG A 310 -3.16 0.28 12.33
CA ARG A 310 -4.54 0.09 12.79
C ARG A 310 -4.59 -0.16 14.30
N ARG A 311 -5.75 0.00 14.93
CA ARG A 311 -6.02 -0.61 16.25
C ARG A 311 -6.81 -1.90 16.10
N ALA A 312 -6.73 -2.75 17.12
CA ALA A 312 -7.32 -4.09 17.13
C ALA A 312 -8.83 -4.13 16.80
N GLN A 313 -9.57 -3.07 17.12
CA GLN A 313 -11.01 -2.97 16.87
C GLN A 313 -11.35 -1.70 16.09
N THR A 314 -11.94 -1.83 14.91
CA THR A 314 -12.67 -0.73 14.27
C THR A 314 -14.07 -0.63 14.91
N LEU A 315 -14.41 0.55 15.45
CA LEU A 315 -15.74 0.80 16.01
C LEU A 315 -16.73 1.16 14.90
N TRP A 316 -16.32 2.03 13.98
CA TRP A 316 -17.05 2.39 12.77
C TRP A 316 -16.12 3.09 11.78
N GLN A 317 -16.53 3.12 10.50
CA GLN A 317 -15.88 3.86 9.43
C GLN A 317 -16.97 4.52 8.56
N ILE A 318 -16.72 5.76 8.15
CA ILE A 318 -17.44 6.47 7.09
C ILE A 318 -16.48 6.57 5.91
N GLY A 319 -16.99 6.19 4.74
CA GLY A 319 -16.24 6.17 3.49
C GLY A 319 -15.20 5.07 3.37
N THR A 320 -14.52 5.06 2.23
CA THR A 320 -13.52 4.10 1.79
C THR A 320 -12.20 4.84 1.64
N PRO A 321 -11.11 4.45 2.34
CA PRO A 321 -9.82 5.13 2.20
C PRO A 321 -9.22 4.88 0.81
N ASP A 322 -9.53 5.73 -0.16
CA ASP A 322 -9.05 5.66 -1.53
C ASP A 322 -8.56 7.01 -2.07
N ARG A 323 -8.45 8.00 -1.15
CA ARG A 323 -8.09 9.40 -1.38
C ARG A 323 -9.17 10.19 -2.13
N SER A 324 -10.37 9.66 -2.27
CA SER A 324 -11.44 10.30 -3.04
C SER A 324 -12.65 10.63 -2.20
N THR A 325 -13.36 11.67 -2.61
CA THR A 325 -14.69 11.99 -2.07
C THR A 325 -15.82 11.30 -2.83
N ALA A 326 -15.52 10.52 -3.87
CA ALA A 326 -16.47 10.18 -4.94
C ALA A 326 -17.77 9.50 -4.47
N GLU A 327 -17.73 8.76 -3.37
CA GLU A 327 -18.92 8.11 -2.79
C GLU A 327 -19.85 9.06 -2.01
N PHE A 328 -19.35 10.24 -1.65
CA PHE A 328 -20.09 11.27 -0.93
C PHE A 328 -20.91 12.14 -1.89
N ARG A 329 -21.90 12.82 -1.34
CA ARG A 329 -22.81 13.66 -2.10
C ARG A 329 -22.05 14.75 -2.87
N PHE A 330 -22.24 14.75 -4.19
CA PHE A 330 -21.58 15.59 -5.20
C PHE A 330 -20.09 15.28 -5.48
N GLY A 331 -19.49 14.28 -4.83
CA GLY A 331 -18.07 13.94 -5.04
C GLY A 331 -17.79 13.31 -6.40
N ASP A 332 -18.78 12.61 -6.96
CA ASP A 332 -18.74 11.97 -8.29
C ASP A 332 -19.02 12.93 -9.46
N ARG A 333 -19.37 14.18 -9.17
CA ARG A 333 -19.72 15.15 -10.20
C ARG A 333 -18.47 15.59 -10.96
N MET A 334 -18.66 15.83 -12.26
CA MET A 334 -17.69 16.57 -13.04
C MET A 334 -17.41 17.91 -12.35
N ARG A 335 -16.14 18.35 -12.46
CA ARG A 335 -15.70 19.65 -11.95
C ARG A 335 -16.61 20.74 -12.47
N GLN A 336 -17.27 21.44 -11.55
CA GLN A 336 -18.14 22.56 -11.84
C GLN A 336 -18.17 23.50 -10.63
N PHE A 337 -18.23 24.80 -10.91
CA PHE A 337 -18.20 25.81 -9.86
C PHE A 337 -19.37 25.68 -8.86
N GLY A 338 -19.10 25.96 -7.59
CA GLY A 338 -20.14 26.11 -6.59
C GLY A 338 -20.75 24.82 -6.02
N LEU A 339 -20.19 23.64 -6.25
CA LEU A 339 -20.77 22.44 -5.61
C LEU A 339 -20.76 22.49 -4.06
N TRP A 340 -19.82 23.20 -3.44
CA TRP A 340 -19.74 23.34 -1.98
C TRP A 340 -20.92 24.11 -1.38
N TRP A 341 -21.51 25.07 -2.10
CA TRP A 341 -22.62 25.86 -1.58
C TRP A 341 -23.97 25.17 -1.73
N ARG A 342 -24.06 24.10 -2.54
CA ARG A 342 -25.26 23.25 -2.68
C ARG A 342 -25.70 22.64 -1.34
N TYR A 343 -24.78 22.50 -0.38
CA TYR A 343 -25.14 22.18 1.00
C TYR A 343 -26.20 23.16 1.56
N LEU A 344 -26.01 24.47 1.37
CA LEU A 344 -26.93 25.50 1.86
C LEU A 344 -28.29 25.41 1.16
N GLU A 345 -28.35 25.04 -0.12
CA GLU A 345 -29.63 24.85 -0.81
C GLU A 345 -30.42 23.67 -0.25
N GLU A 346 -29.73 22.55 0.01
CA GLU A 346 -30.41 21.31 0.42
C GLU A 346 -30.65 21.21 1.92
N LYS A 347 -29.75 21.78 2.73
CA LYS A 347 -29.79 21.71 4.20
C LYS A 347 -30.20 23.03 4.85
N GLY A 348 -30.23 24.13 4.11
CA GLY A 348 -30.35 25.45 4.71
C GLY A 348 -29.19 25.70 5.69
N THR A 349 -29.51 26.28 6.84
CA THR A 349 -28.56 26.52 7.93
C THR A 349 -28.46 25.35 8.92
N ALA A 350 -29.10 24.20 8.63
CA ALA A 350 -29.13 23.07 9.53
C ALA A 350 -27.77 22.35 9.61
N ASP A 351 -27.51 21.77 10.78
CA ASP A 351 -26.41 20.83 11.00
C ASP A 351 -26.64 19.51 10.26
N LEU A 352 -25.56 18.82 9.93
CA LEU A 352 -25.58 17.47 9.36
C LEU A 352 -25.51 16.44 10.48
N ASN A 353 -26.41 15.45 10.45
CA ASN A 353 -26.41 14.33 11.40
C ASN A 353 -26.29 13.02 10.63
N TYR A 354 -25.12 12.38 10.73
CA TYR A 354 -24.82 11.08 10.14
C TYR A 354 -24.88 10.01 11.22
N THR A 355 -25.80 9.07 11.12
CA THR A 355 -25.99 8.03 12.14
C THR A 355 -25.40 6.71 11.66
N ILE A 356 -24.39 6.20 12.37
CA ILE A 356 -23.73 4.93 12.05
C ILE A 356 -24.76 3.79 12.07
N GLY A 357 -24.78 3.01 10.99
CA GLY A 357 -25.73 1.91 10.78
C GLY A 357 -27.10 2.34 10.24
N VAL A 358 -27.32 3.63 10.00
CA VAL A 358 -28.58 4.16 9.43
C VAL A 358 -28.34 5.02 8.20
N SER A 359 -27.39 5.96 8.26
CA SER A 359 -27.05 6.85 7.15
C SER A 359 -26.26 6.13 6.06
N ASN A 360 -26.41 6.60 4.83
CA ASN A 360 -25.69 6.13 3.64
C ASN A 360 -24.54 7.09 3.30
N PRO A 361 -23.51 6.66 2.54
CA PRO A 361 -22.44 7.57 2.08
C PRO A 361 -22.95 8.88 1.46
N ALA A 362 -24.03 8.83 0.66
CA ALA A 362 -24.65 10.00 0.04
C ALA A 362 -25.36 10.98 1.01
N ASP A 363 -25.47 10.65 2.30
CA ASP A 363 -25.93 11.57 3.35
C ASP A 363 -24.80 12.45 3.91
N TRP A 364 -23.55 12.12 3.56
CA TRP A 364 -22.36 12.94 3.79
C TRP A 364 -22.01 13.70 2.51
N TYR A 365 -21.59 14.97 2.63
CA TYR A 365 -21.24 15.78 1.46
C TYR A 365 -19.75 15.72 1.18
N TYR A 366 -19.36 15.85 -0.09
CA TYR A 366 -17.96 15.77 -0.51
C TYR A 366 -17.05 16.82 0.16
N ALA A 367 -17.60 17.99 0.51
CA ALA A 367 -16.88 19.07 1.16
C ALA A 367 -17.71 19.75 2.26
N GLN A 368 -17.09 19.96 3.41
CA GLN A 368 -17.57 20.87 4.45
C GLN A 368 -16.86 22.21 4.26
N SER A 369 -17.60 23.31 4.08
CA SER A 369 -17.02 24.64 3.85
C SER A 369 -17.61 25.68 4.79
N VAL A 370 -16.81 26.70 5.12
CA VAL A 370 -17.34 27.91 5.74
C VAL A 370 -18.04 28.71 4.65
N MET A 371 -19.32 29.02 4.81
CA MET A 371 -20.10 29.73 3.79
C MET A 371 -20.40 31.14 4.26
N ALA A 372 -20.18 32.15 3.42
CA ALA A 372 -20.63 33.50 3.72
C ALA A 372 -22.14 33.63 3.42
N LEU A 373 -22.86 34.27 4.33
CA LEU A 373 -24.29 34.59 4.20
C LEU A 373 -24.48 36.03 3.72
N ASP A 374 -25.70 36.36 3.31
CA ASP A 374 -26.03 37.65 2.68
C ASP A 374 -25.90 38.84 3.65
N ASP A 375 -25.96 38.57 4.96
CA ASP A 375 -25.74 39.55 6.03
C ASP A 375 -24.24 39.75 6.37
N GLY A 376 -23.33 39.10 5.63
CA GLY A 376 -21.89 39.14 5.85
C GLY A 376 -21.39 38.24 6.99
N THR A 377 -22.27 37.47 7.63
CA THR A 377 -21.87 36.47 8.62
C THR A 377 -21.41 35.17 7.95
N TYR A 378 -20.83 34.26 8.73
CA TYR A 378 -20.36 32.95 8.25
C TYR A 378 -21.17 31.82 8.86
N LEU A 379 -21.70 30.95 8.00
CA LEU A 379 -22.28 29.68 8.38
C LEU A 379 -21.17 28.62 8.49
N THR A 380 -21.06 28.03 9.68
CA THR A 380 -20.14 26.93 9.99
C THR A 380 -20.93 25.73 10.54
N PRO A 381 -21.60 24.96 9.67
CA PRO A 381 -22.51 23.91 10.11
C PRO A 381 -21.73 22.82 10.85
N LYS A 382 -22.29 22.31 11.94
CA LYS A 382 -21.75 21.15 12.63
C LYS A 382 -22.08 19.92 11.82
N TRP A 383 -21.08 19.07 11.61
CA TRP A 383 -21.27 17.75 11.04
C TRP A 383 -21.08 16.74 12.16
N ASN A 384 -22.17 16.07 12.53
CA ASN A 384 -22.24 15.17 13.67
C ASN A 384 -22.24 13.72 13.18
N VAL A 385 -21.34 12.91 13.73
CA VAL A 385 -21.38 11.45 13.63
C VAL A 385 -21.99 10.91 14.92
N ILE A 386 -23.16 10.28 14.80
CA ILE A 386 -23.92 9.71 15.90
C ILE A 386 -23.72 8.20 15.87
N PHE A 387 -23.22 7.62 16.96
CA PHE A 387 -22.89 6.19 16.99
C PHE A 387 -23.19 5.54 18.34
N PRO A 388 -23.82 4.35 18.34
CA PRO A 388 -24.04 3.60 19.57
C PRO A 388 -22.79 2.79 19.97
N LEU A 389 -22.57 2.63 21.27
CA LEU A 389 -21.62 1.66 21.82
C LEU A 389 -22.34 0.69 22.77
N ALA A 390 -22.19 -0.60 22.53
CA ALA A 390 -22.69 -1.63 23.45
C ALA A 390 -21.90 -1.67 24.77
N ALA A 391 -20.60 -1.40 24.69
CA ALA A 391 -19.70 -1.26 25.83
C ALA A 391 -18.59 -0.26 25.48
N ILE A 392 -17.99 0.35 26.50
CA ILE A 392 -16.82 1.22 26.33
C ILE A 392 -15.60 0.31 26.05
N PRO A 393 -14.80 0.58 25.00
CA PRO A 393 -13.60 -0.21 24.70
C PRO A 393 -12.58 -0.16 25.85
N ALA A 394 -11.96 -1.30 26.15
CA ALA A 394 -10.99 -1.43 27.24
C ALA A 394 -9.62 -0.79 26.95
N GLY A 395 -9.34 -0.45 25.69
CA GLY A 395 -8.06 0.13 25.26
C GLY A 395 -8.21 1.52 24.65
N PRO A 396 -7.09 2.24 24.46
CA PRO A 396 -7.08 3.58 23.89
C PRO A 396 -7.82 3.64 22.55
N ALA A 397 -8.58 4.72 22.36
CA ALA A 397 -9.30 4.99 21.12
C ALA A 397 -8.57 6.06 20.29
N GLU A 398 -8.75 6.01 18.98
CA GLU A 398 -8.16 6.95 18.04
C GLU A 398 -9.10 7.19 16.87
N LEU A 399 -9.26 8.47 16.53
CA LEU A 399 -9.94 8.92 15.33
C LEU A 399 -8.90 9.12 14.23
N VAL A 400 -9.03 8.39 13.14
CA VAL A 400 -8.23 8.54 11.91
C VAL A 400 -9.09 9.25 10.88
N ILE A 401 -8.61 10.37 10.35
CA ILE A 401 -9.29 11.16 9.34
C ILE A 401 -8.38 11.27 8.14
N ASP A 402 -8.87 10.80 7.01
CA ASP A 402 -8.25 10.95 5.70
C ASP A 402 -8.97 12.08 4.96
N PHE A 403 -8.22 13.08 4.51
CA PHE A 403 -8.73 14.20 3.72
C PHE A 403 -8.29 14.05 2.27
N ALA A 404 -9.23 14.19 1.34
CA ALA A 404 -8.97 14.24 -0.10
C ALA A 404 -8.52 15.64 -0.57
N GLY A 405 -8.68 16.66 0.28
CA GLY A 405 -8.28 18.04 0.01
C GLY A 405 -8.69 18.99 1.12
N ALA A 406 -8.07 20.17 1.18
CA ALA A 406 -8.44 21.17 2.18
C ALA A 406 -8.03 22.60 1.82
N MET A 407 -8.77 23.56 2.37
CA MET A 407 -8.47 24.99 2.33
C MET A 407 -8.20 25.52 3.73
N SER A 408 -7.48 26.65 3.82
CA SER A 408 -7.10 27.33 5.06
C SER A 408 -8.26 27.35 6.08
N SER A 409 -8.22 26.44 7.04
CA SER A 409 -9.28 26.28 8.04
C SER A 409 -8.76 25.56 9.28
N THR A 410 -9.49 25.73 10.39
CA THR A 410 -9.29 24.93 11.60
C THR A 410 -10.51 24.05 11.80
N LEU A 411 -10.32 22.73 11.84
CA LEU A 411 -11.38 21.77 12.14
C LEU A 411 -11.40 21.49 13.63
N ASN A 412 -12.42 21.97 14.33
CA ASN A 412 -12.62 21.72 15.75
C ASN A 412 -13.41 20.43 15.95
N LEU A 413 -12.97 19.62 16.91
CA LEU A 413 -13.52 18.31 17.19
C LEU A 413 -14.05 18.27 18.62
N THR A 414 -15.29 17.81 18.79
CA THR A 414 -15.86 17.55 20.12
C THR A 414 -16.49 16.18 20.19
N LEU A 415 -16.34 15.49 21.32
CA LEU A 415 -16.99 14.21 21.61
C LEU A 415 -17.92 14.41 22.81
N ASN A 416 -19.21 14.13 22.61
CA ASN A 416 -20.26 14.32 23.62
C ASN A 416 -20.26 15.74 24.24
N GLY A 417 -19.94 16.75 23.42
CA GLY A 417 -19.85 18.16 23.83
C GLY A 417 -18.52 18.56 24.47
N THR A 418 -17.60 17.62 24.75
CA THR A 418 -16.25 17.91 25.25
C THR A 418 -15.27 18.06 24.10
N SER A 419 -14.45 19.11 24.11
CA SER A 419 -13.39 19.29 23.11
C SER A 419 -12.36 18.17 23.20
N ILE A 420 -12.01 17.60 22.04
CA ILE A 420 -10.95 16.59 21.88
C ILE A 420 -9.79 17.12 21.02
N GLY A 421 -9.80 18.42 20.69
CA GLY A 421 -8.74 19.10 19.96
C GLY A 421 -9.23 19.82 18.71
N SER A 422 -8.27 20.40 18.00
CA SER A 422 -8.48 21.05 16.71
C SER A 422 -7.34 20.72 15.76
N LEU A 423 -7.63 20.71 14.47
CA LEU A 423 -6.69 20.39 13.41
C LEU A 423 -6.55 21.59 12.48
N ALA A 424 -5.32 22.07 12.28
CA ALA A 424 -5.03 23.09 11.28
C ALA A 424 -4.87 22.42 9.90
N MET A 425 -5.64 22.87 8.93
CA MET A 425 -5.66 22.27 7.60
C MET A 425 -4.65 22.92 6.65
N VAL A 426 -4.00 22.09 5.84
CA VAL A 426 -3.16 22.54 4.72
C VAL A 426 -4.06 23.18 3.67
N ASN A 427 -3.62 24.28 3.08
CA ASN A 427 -4.34 24.92 1.98
C ASN A 427 -3.79 24.44 0.65
N ASP A 428 -4.50 23.51 0.01
CA ASP A 428 -4.18 23.01 -1.32
C ASP A 428 -4.81 23.82 -2.46
N ALA A 429 -5.68 24.76 -2.08
CA ALA A 429 -6.41 25.60 -2.99
C ALA A 429 -7.34 24.84 -3.97
N GLY A 430 -7.82 23.63 -3.62
CA GLY A 430 -8.65 22.77 -4.46
C GLY A 430 -10.14 23.12 -4.49
N ILE A 431 -10.79 23.32 -3.34
CA ILE A 431 -12.25 23.54 -3.25
C ILE A 431 -12.71 24.78 -4.04
N TYR A 432 -12.10 25.95 -3.82
CA TYR A 432 -12.35 27.18 -4.62
C TYR A 432 -12.08 26.97 -6.11
N ARG A 433 -11.15 26.09 -6.48
CA ARG A 433 -10.86 25.69 -7.86
C ARG A 433 -11.77 24.56 -8.35
N SER A 434 -12.88 24.34 -7.66
CA SER A 434 -13.92 23.38 -8.02
C SER A 434 -13.43 21.92 -8.05
N ALA A 435 -12.43 21.57 -7.24
CA ALA A 435 -12.13 20.15 -7.00
C ALA A 435 -13.37 19.47 -6.41
N THR A 436 -13.77 18.34 -7.00
CA THR A 436 -14.92 17.55 -6.54
C THR A 436 -14.45 16.26 -5.89
N SER A 437 -13.59 15.50 -6.57
CA SER A 437 -13.20 14.16 -6.15
C SER A 437 -11.89 14.08 -5.37
N LEU A 438 -10.89 14.90 -5.71
CA LEU A 438 -9.53 14.81 -5.17
C LEU A 438 -8.76 16.13 -5.35
N SER A 439 -7.86 16.40 -4.42
CA SER A 439 -6.86 17.46 -4.42
C SER A 439 -5.62 16.95 -3.64
N ARG A 440 -5.08 17.67 -2.65
CA ARG A 440 -3.93 17.19 -1.86
C ARG A 440 -4.40 16.33 -0.69
N TYR A 441 -4.00 15.07 -0.69
CA TYR A 441 -4.31 14.14 0.39
C TYR A 441 -3.51 14.45 1.66
N THR A 442 -4.18 14.40 2.83
CA THR A 442 -3.51 14.41 4.14
C THR A 442 -4.22 13.46 5.11
N GLN A 443 -3.48 12.93 6.09
CA GLN A 443 -4.03 12.12 7.17
C GLN A 443 -3.83 12.80 8.52
N GLN A 444 -4.85 12.73 9.38
CA GLN A 444 -4.78 13.18 10.76
C GLN A 444 -5.20 12.05 11.70
N ARG A 445 -4.52 11.94 12.84
CA ARG A 445 -4.82 10.98 13.90
C ARG A 445 -5.02 11.73 15.21
N VAL A 446 -6.15 11.48 15.86
CA VAL A 446 -6.54 12.15 17.11
C VAL A 446 -6.79 11.11 18.17
N SER A 447 -5.97 11.14 19.22
CA SER A 447 -6.15 10.27 20.40
C SER A 447 -7.45 10.63 21.12
N ILE A 448 -8.27 9.63 21.41
CA ILE A 448 -9.55 9.77 22.12
C ILE A 448 -9.43 9.11 23.49
N SER A 449 -9.68 9.89 24.53
CA SER A 449 -9.85 9.33 25.87
C SER A 449 -11.13 8.51 25.92
N THR A 450 -11.04 7.23 26.26
CA THR A 450 -12.21 6.35 26.42
C THR A 450 -13.13 6.79 27.56
N ALA A 451 -12.65 7.61 28.49
CA ALA A 451 -13.47 8.21 29.55
C ALA A 451 -14.52 9.20 29.02
N LEU A 452 -14.36 9.70 27.79
CA LEU A 452 -15.34 10.57 27.12
C LEU A 452 -16.42 9.77 26.37
N LEU A 453 -16.21 8.46 26.19
CA LEU A 453 -17.19 7.57 25.59
C LEU A 453 -18.21 7.11 26.64
N ARG A 454 -19.43 6.85 26.18
CA ARG A 454 -20.49 6.25 27.00
C ARG A 454 -21.14 5.08 26.29
N THR A 455 -21.68 4.14 27.07
CA THR A 455 -22.60 3.13 26.54
C THR A 455 -23.84 3.82 25.96
N GLY A 456 -24.39 3.28 24.88
CA GLY A 456 -25.45 3.90 24.11
C GLY A 456 -24.93 4.97 23.15
N SER A 457 -25.72 6.01 22.91
CA SER A 457 -25.44 6.99 21.85
C SER A 457 -24.33 7.97 22.20
N ASN A 458 -23.34 8.09 21.33
CA ASN A 458 -22.29 9.10 21.36
C ASN A 458 -22.44 10.05 20.17
N THR A 459 -21.93 11.28 20.29
CA THR A 459 -21.89 12.26 19.21
C THR A 459 -20.48 12.82 19.06
N LEU A 460 -19.86 12.57 17.92
CA LEU A 460 -18.61 13.20 17.50
C LEU A 460 -18.95 14.33 16.53
N THR A 461 -18.55 15.56 16.84
CA THR A 461 -18.89 16.76 16.06
C THR A 461 -17.64 17.36 15.43
N PHE A 462 -17.77 17.65 14.13
CA PHE A 462 -16.81 18.32 13.27
C PHE A 462 -17.33 19.74 12.97
N GLN A 463 -16.59 20.78 13.36
CA GLN A 463 -16.97 22.16 13.08
C GLN A 463 -15.77 23.01 12.64
N LEU A 464 -15.87 23.58 11.44
CA LEU A 464 -14.84 24.48 10.93
C LEU A 464 -14.87 25.85 11.62
N SER A 465 -13.69 26.42 11.80
CA SER A 465 -13.46 27.84 12.05
C SER A 465 -12.63 28.41 10.89
N GLY A 466 -13.03 29.57 10.40
CA GLY A 466 -12.43 30.16 9.21
C GLY A 466 -13.29 31.29 8.66
N ARG A 467 -13.03 31.67 7.41
CA ARG A 467 -13.77 32.72 6.69
C ARG A 467 -13.96 32.28 5.24
N SER A 468 -14.80 33.01 4.52
CA SER A 468 -14.92 32.90 3.06
C SER A 468 -14.96 34.29 2.42
N ASN A 469 -14.64 34.37 1.14
CA ASN A 469 -14.42 35.65 0.47
C ASN A 469 -15.74 36.24 -0.03
N TRP A 470 -16.45 37.05 0.76
CA TRP A 470 -17.69 37.70 0.29
C TRP A 470 -17.44 38.73 -0.82
N SER A 471 -18.05 38.51 -1.99
CA SER A 471 -17.99 39.43 -3.15
C SER A 471 -19.32 40.15 -3.43
N GLY A 472 -20.30 40.05 -2.52
CA GLY A 472 -21.62 40.69 -2.68
C GLY A 472 -22.66 39.87 -3.45
N THR A 473 -22.27 38.78 -4.11
CA THR A 473 -23.16 37.87 -4.86
C THR A 473 -22.77 36.40 -4.62
N LYS A 474 -23.74 35.50 -4.67
CA LYS A 474 -23.51 34.04 -4.56
C LYS A 474 -23.32 33.41 -5.95
N PRO A 475 -22.51 32.36 -6.09
CA PRO A 475 -21.77 31.68 -5.04
C PRO A 475 -20.51 32.43 -4.64
N VAL A 476 -20.19 32.33 -3.36
CA VAL A 476 -19.02 32.95 -2.76
C VAL A 476 -17.84 32.00 -2.87
N SER A 477 -16.66 32.54 -3.21
CA SER A 477 -15.42 31.77 -3.20
C SER A 477 -15.11 31.27 -1.77
N PRO A 478 -15.06 29.94 -1.55
CA PRO A 478 -14.76 29.40 -0.24
C PRO A 478 -13.28 29.64 0.04
N ALA A 479 -12.96 30.22 1.19
CA ALA A 479 -11.57 30.36 1.64
C ALA A 479 -11.20 29.34 2.73
N SER A 480 -12.20 28.62 3.25
CA SER A 480 -12.05 27.61 4.30
C SER A 480 -12.97 26.42 4.02
N GLY A 481 -12.42 25.22 4.07
CA GLY A 481 -13.16 23.98 3.85
C GLY A 481 -12.28 22.74 3.87
N VAL A 482 -12.90 21.58 3.99
CA VAL A 482 -12.24 20.27 3.94
C VAL A 482 -13.05 19.32 3.06
N MET A 483 -12.34 18.47 2.33
CA MET A 483 -12.89 17.36 1.55
C MET A 483 -12.49 16.05 2.25
N TYR A 484 -13.48 15.25 2.64
CA TYR A 484 -13.25 13.99 3.36
C TYR A 484 -13.06 12.84 2.38
N ASP A 485 -12.11 11.95 2.68
CA ASP A 485 -11.92 10.65 2.03
C ASP A 485 -12.52 9.56 2.93
N SER A 486 -11.96 9.40 4.13
CA SER A 486 -12.49 8.46 5.12
C SER A 486 -12.38 8.99 6.54
N ILE A 487 -13.31 8.56 7.40
CA ILE A 487 -13.31 8.88 8.82
C ILE A 487 -13.51 7.58 9.59
N ARG A 488 -12.60 7.27 10.50
CA ARG A 488 -12.63 6.01 11.23
C ARG A 488 -12.32 6.18 12.69
N LEU A 489 -13.14 5.58 13.55
CA LEU A 489 -12.84 5.45 14.97
C LEU A 489 -12.42 4.00 15.27
N GLU A 490 -11.25 3.84 15.86
CA GLU A 490 -10.70 2.54 16.25
C GLU A 490 -10.31 2.54 17.73
N ALA A 491 -10.21 1.36 18.34
CA ALA A 491 -9.83 1.18 19.73
C ALA A 491 -9.01 -0.09 19.95
N GLY A 492 -8.36 -0.17 21.12
CA GLY A 492 -7.57 -1.33 21.53
C GLY A 492 -6.08 -1.18 21.24
N ALA A 493 -5.37 -2.30 21.29
CA ALA A 493 -3.94 -2.36 21.05
C ALA A 493 -3.60 -1.90 19.62
N ALA A 494 -2.52 -1.13 19.49
CA ALA A 494 -2.00 -0.76 18.19
C ALA A 494 -1.41 -2.01 17.50
N THR A 495 -1.69 -2.15 16.22
CA THR A 495 -0.93 -3.04 15.34
C THR A 495 0.35 -2.32 14.94
N ILE A 496 1.49 -3.01 15.06
CA ILE A 496 2.79 -2.44 14.72
C ILE A 496 2.97 -2.53 13.20
N GLU A 497 3.45 -1.46 12.58
CA GLU A 497 3.90 -1.47 11.19
C GLU A 497 5.03 -2.50 11.02
N SER A 498 4.79 -3.53 10.22
CA SER A 498 5.80 -4.55 9.92
C SER A 498 6.71 -4.11 8.77
N GLN A 499 7.97 -4.56 8.81
CA GLN A 499 8.99 -4.28 7.80
C GLN A 499 8.56 -4.60 6.36
N LEU A 500 9.04 -3.78 5.44
CA LEU A 500 8.46 -3.61 4.11
C LEU A 500 8.97 -4.57 3.03
N ARG A 501 10.14 -5.21 3.19
CA ARG A 501 10.73 -6.07 2.14
C ARG A 501 10.80 -7.54 2.56
N ASP A 502 10.12 -8.38 1.78
CA ASP A 502 10.21 -9.83 1.86
C ASP A 502 11.01 -10.40 0.69
N TYR A 503 11.87 -11.37 0.97
CA TYR A 503 12.57 -12.15 -0.06
C TYR A 503 12.05 -13.59 -0.11
N ALA A 504 12.00 -14.14 -1.33
CA ALA A 504 11.63 -15.51 -1.56
C ALA A 504 12.81 -16.45 -1.25
N LEU A 505 12.57 -17.42 -0.37
CA LEU A 505 13.39 -18.62 -0.25
C LEU A 505 12.70 -19.77 -0.97
N THR A 506 13.28 -20.18 -2.09
CA THR A 506 12.80 -21.33 -2.86
C THR A 506 13.53 -22.57 -2.41
N VAL A 507 12.80 -23.59 -1.95
CA VAL A 507 13.38 -24.91 -1.66
C VAL A 507 12.88 -25.91 -2.68
N SER A 508 13.77 -26.77 -3.18
CA SER A 508 13.39 -27.87 -4.08
C SER A 508 14.12 -29.16 -3.70
N ALA A 509 13.51 -30.31 -3.98
CA ALA A 509 14.08 -31.63 -3.71
C ALA A 509 14.41 -32.34 -5.03
N GLY A 510 15.60 -32.93 -5.12
CA GLY A 510 15.90 -33.96 -6.11
C GLY A 510 15.19 -35.29 -5.80
N THR A 511 15.34 -36.27 -6.69
CA THR A 511 14.75 -37.61 -6.53
C THR A 511 15.20 -38.28 -5.24
N GLY A 512 14.26 -38.80 -4.44
CA GLY A 512 14.56 -39.57 -3.23
C GLY A 512 14.43 -38.81 -1.91
N GLY A 513 13.77 -37.66 -1.90
CA GLY A 513 13.46 -36.93 -0.67
C GLY A 513 12.46 -35.80 -0.87
N THR A 514 12.17 -35.10 0.21
CA THR A 514 11.31 -33.90 0.25
C THR A 514 12.03 -32.76 0.95
N VAL A 515 11.58 -31.53 0.72
CA VAL A 515 12.12 -30.35 1.39
C VAL A 515 11.00 -29.48 1.95
N SER A 516 11.30 -28.71 2.99
CA SER A 516 10.41 -27.70 3.59
C SER A 516 11.20 -26.48 4.05
N GLY A 517 10.49 -25.43 4.47
CA GLY A 517 11.12 -24.17 4.94
C GLY A 517 11.28 -23.08 3.88
N GLY A 518 10.80 -23.32 2.65
CA GLY A 518 10.65 -22.27 1.66
C GLY A 518 9.46 -21.35 1.96
N GLY A 519 9.48 -20.16 1.37
CA GLY A 519 8.45 -19.14 1.61
C GLY A 519 8.95 -17.72 1.32
N TYR A 520 8.18 -16.74 1.76
CA TYR A 520 8.58 -15.33 1.76
C TYR A 520 8.87 -14.91 3.20
N PHE A 521 10.00 -14.26 3.40
CA PHE A 521 10.45 -13.86 4.74
C PHE A 521 10.99 -12.43 4.70
N ALA A 522 10.72 -11.66 5.75
CA ALA A 522 11.25 -10.31 5.90
C ALA A 522 12.79 -10.35 5.90
N VAL A 523 13.43 -9.31 5.35
CA VAL A 523 14.90 -9.19 5.38
C VAL A 523 15.45 -9.30 6.80
N GLY A 524 16.52 -10.09 6.98
CA GLY A 524 17.13 -10.39 8.28
C GLY A 524 16.42 -11.49 9.08
N THR A 525 15.25 -11.98 8.64
CA THR A 525 14.60 -13.14 9.27
C THR A 525 15.51 -14.34 9.20
N THR A 526 15.64 -15.08 10.29
CA THR A 526 16.30 -16.39 10.30
C THR A 526 15.23 -17.48 10.33
N THR A 527 15.26 -18.37 9.34
CA THR A 527 14.32 -19.49 9.19
C THR A 527 15.06 -20.79 8.93
N GLU A 528 14.44 -21.94 9.18
CA GLU A 528 15.04 -23.24 8.90
C GLU A 528 14.58 -23.81 7.57
N VAL A 529 15.53 -24.28 6.77
CA VAL A 529 15.28 -25.15 5.61
C VAL A 529 15.63 -26.58 5.99
N CYS A 530 14.75 -27.52 5.63
CA CYS A 530 14.87 -28.94 6.00
C CYS A 530 14.76 -29.82 4.77
N ALA A 531 15.65 -30.81 4.66
CA ALA A 531 15.64 -31.87 3.67
C ALA A 531 15.43 -33.21 4.36
N THR A 532 14.39 -33.94 3.98
CA THR A 532 14.06 -35.25 4.52
C THR A 532 14.23 -36.31 3.44
N ALA A 533 15.15 -37.26 3.65
CA ALA A 533 15.35 -38.36 2.71
C ALA A 533 14.19 -39.36 2.77
N SER A 534 13.75 -39.85 1.62
CA SER A 534 12.81 -40.97 1.53
C SER A 534 13.50 -42.29 1.87
N PRO A 535 12.76 -43.35 2.25
CA PRO A 535 13.34 -44.66 2.48
C PRO A 535 14.21 -45.13 1.31
N GLY A 536 15.40 -45.67 1.60
CA GLY A 536 16.37 -46.11 0.59
C GLY A 536 17.25 -45.00 0.00
N TYR A 537 17.12 -43.76 0.49
CA TYR A 537 17.94 -42.62 0.09
C TYR A 537 18.61 -41.97 1.30
N ARG A 538 19.66 -41.19 1.04
CA ARG A 538 20.28 -40.29 2.02
C ARG A 538 20.41 -38.90 1.45
N PHE A 539 20.25 -37.90 2.31
CA PHE A 539 20.60 -36.52 1.96
C PHE A 539 22.10 -36.41 1.71
N VAL A 540 22.48 -35.73 0.63
CA VAL A 540 23.88 -35.54 0.23
C VAL A 540 24.34 -34.14 0.60
N ALA A 541 23.72 -33.13 -0.02
CA ALA A 541 24.03 -31.72 0.19
C ALA A 541 22.94 -30.82 -0.40
N TRP A 542 22.90 -29.58 0.06
CA TRP A 542 22.21 -28.47 -0.58
C TRP A 542 23.03 -27.93 -1.77
N SER A 543 22.38 -27.19 -2.67
CA SER A 543 23.00 -26.60 -3.87
C SER A 543 24.14 -25.61 -3.59
N ASP A 544 24.25 -25.08 -2.37
CA ASP A 544 25.35 -24.24 -1.92
C ASP A 544 26.50 -25.01 -1.25
N GLY A 545 26.45 -26.35 -1.30
CA GLY A 545 27.48 -27.25 -0.78
C GLY A 545 27.31 -27.66 0.69
N SER A 546 26.30 -27.15 1.40
CA SER A 546 26.07 -27.53 2.80
C SER A 546 25.58 -28.96 2.93
N THR A 547 26.20 -29.74 3.82
CA THR A 547 25.86 -31.14 4.11
C THR A 547 24.91 -31.30 5.31
N ALA A 548 24.45 -30.20 5.92
CA ALA A 548 23.48 -30.23 7.00
C ALA A 548 22.05 -30.32 6.45
N ALA A 549 21.35 -31.43 6.71
CA ALA A 549 19.99 -31.67 6.22
C ALA A 549 18.96 -30.67 6.77
N VAL A 550 19.17 -30.18 7.99
CA VAL A 550 18.43 -29.05 8.59
C VAL A 550 19.42 -27.93 8.84
N ARG A 551 19.07 -26.71 8.43
CA ARG A 551 19.92 -25.54 8.68
C ARG A 551 19.12 -24.25 8.78
N SER A 552 19.59 -23.36 9.63
CA SER A 552 19.11 -21.99 9.70
C SER A 552 19.71 -21.14 8.58
N VAL A 553 18.88 -20.32 7.95
CA VAL A 553 19.22 -19.38 6.89
C VAL A 553 18.71 -18.01 7.28
N THR A 554 19.61 -17.02 7.30
CA THR A 554 19.24 -15.61 7.45
C THR A 554 18.97 -15.01 6.07
N VAL A 555 17.78 -14.45 5.89
CA VAL A 555 17.27 -14.00 4.60
C VAL A 555 17.79 -12.59 4.29
N ALA A 556 18.86 -12.49 3.51
CA ALA A 556 19.42 -11.20 3.08
C ALA A 556 18.95 -10.79 1.66
N SER A 557 18.60 -11.77 0.81
CA SER A 557 18.12 -11.59 -0.56
C SER A 557 17.34 -12.84 -0.99
N ALA A 558 16.72 -12.81 -2.17
CA ALA A 558 16.07 -14.01 -2.72
C ALA A 558 17.12 -15.12 -2.96
N ALA A 559 16.84 -16.34 -2.52
CA ALA A 559 17.76 -17.46 -2.61
C ALA A 559 17.04 -18.77 -2.93
N THR A 560 17.75 -19.70 -3.57
CA THR A 560 17.25 -21.04 -3.89
C THR A 560 18.16 -22.11 -3.28
N TYR A 561 17.56 -23.03 -2.53
CA TYR A 561 18.22 -24.18 -1.93
C TYR A 561 17.64 -25.47 -2.51
N ALA A 562 18.40 -26.16 -3.36
CA ALA A 562 18.01 -27.46 -3.89
C ALA A 562 18.69 -28.58 -3.10
N ALA A 563 17.92 -29.49 -2.53
CA ALA A 563 18.44 -30.66 -1.82
C ALA A 563 18.75 -31.80 -2.79
N THR A 564 19.97 -32.31 -2.74
CA THR A 564 20.38 -33.50 -3.48
C THR A 564 20.30 -34.72 -2.57
N PHE A 565 19.66 -35.78 -3.07
CA PHE A 565 19.59 -37.08 -2.42
C PHE A 565 20.28 -38.11 -3.31
N SER A 566 20.85 -39.15 -2.69
CA SER A 566 21.42 -40.29 -3.40
C SER A 566 20.78 -41.56 -2.87
N ALA A 567 20.57 -42.54 -3.74
CA ALA A 567 20.19 -43.87 -3.30
C ALA A 567 21.25 -44.33 -2.30
N SER A 568 20.82 -44.69 -1.10
CA SER A 568 21.69 -45.34 -0.14
C SER A 568 22.09 -46.67 -0.78
N SER A 569 23.36 -46.78 -1.18
CA SER A 569 23.93 -48.05 -1.59
C SER A 569 24.03 -48.93 -0.35
N LEU A 570 22.90 -49.50 0.05
CA LEU A 570 22.92 -50.76 0.76
C LEU A 570 23.41 -51.78 -0.25
N GLY A 571 24.73 -51.91 -0.38
CA GLY A 571 25.31 -53.08 -1.01
C GLY A 571 24.82 -54.28 -0.21
N ALA A 572 23.90 -55.06 -0.79
CA ALA A 572 23.42 -56.35 -0.31
C ALA A 572 23.51 -56.57 1.22
N PHE A 573 22.75 -55.82 2.03
CA PHE A 573 22.60 -56.08 3.47
C PHE A 573 21.36 -56.95 3.79
N ASP A 574 20.71 -57.51 2.77
CA ASP A 574 19.51 -58.36 2.92
C ASP A 574 19.78 -59.78 3.46
N GLN A 575 21.02 -60.12 3.82
CA GLN A 575 21.32 -61.41 4.44
C GLN A 575 22.33 -61.28 5.57
N TRP A 576 21.91 -60.67 6.68
CA TRP A 576 22.46 -61.07 7.98
C TRP A 576 21.43 -61.92 8.69
N ALA A 577 21.76 -63.21 8.77
CA ALA A 577 21.00 -64.19 9.51
C ALA A 577 20.82 -63.71 10.96
N MET A 578 19.60 -63.28 11.31
CA MET A 578 19.13 -63.44 12.67
C MET A 578 19.09 -64.95 12.91
N THR A 579 20.15 -65.49 13.52
CA THR A 579 20.01 -66.78 14.18
C THR A 579 19.05 -66.53 15.32
N THR A 580 17.81 -66.97 15.16
CA THR A 580 16.81 -66.97 16.22
C THR A 580 17.39 -67.84 17.33
N LEU A 581 18.00 -67.23 18.35
CA LEU A 581 18.08 -67.87 19.66
C LEU A 581 16.62 -68.06 20.06
N SER A 582 16.18 -69.31 20.09
CA SER A 582 14.85 -69.71 20.47
C SER A 582 14.52 -69.09 21.83
N ALA A 583 13.84 -67.94 21.82
CA ALA A 583 12.94 -67.59 22.88
C ALA A 583 11.72 -68.49 22.68
N GLY A 584 11.79 -69.70 23.24
CA GLY A 584 10.55 -70.32 23.71
C GLY A 584 9.85 -69.27 24.59
N ASP A 585 8.53 -69.17 24.45
CA ASP A 585 7.68 -68.26 25.23
C ASP A 585 8.18 -68.20 26.68
N ARG A 586 8.90 -67.13 27.03
CA ARG A 586 9.27 -66.86 28.40
C ARG A 586 8.34 -65.80 28.91
N ASP A 587 7.36 -66.26 29.67
CA ASP A 587 6.62 -65.42 30.61
C ASP A 587 7.64 -64.77 31.57
N PHE A 588 7.83 -63.45 31.44
CA PHE A 588 8.58 -62.70 32.45
C PHE A 588 7.66 -62.48 33.65
N ALA A 589 7.68 -63.42 34.60
CA ALA A 589 7.16 -63.16 35.93
C ALA A 589 8.11 -62.16 36.62
N GLY A 590 7.60 -61.04 37.13
CA GLY A 590 8.30 -60.30 38.17
C GLY A 590 8.55 -61.24 39.35
N ASP A 591 9.72 -61.16 39.98
CA ASP A 591 9.95 -61.90 41.22
C ASP A 591 8.91 -61.49 42.27
N ALA A 592 8.70 -62.37 43.24
CA ALA A 592 7.73 -62.16 44.31
C ALA A 592 8.21 -61.16 45.38
N ASP A 593 9.38 -60.54 45.23
CA ASP A 593 9.95 -59.58 46.19
C ASP A 593 9.78 -58.11 45.77
N GLY A 594 9.30 -57.84 44.55
CA GLY A 594 8.84 -56.51 44.13
C GLY A 594 9.95 -55.58 43.66
N ASN A 595 11.09 -56.12 43.21
CA ASN A 595 12.28 -55.34 42.84
C ASN A 595 12.30 -54.90 41.37
N GLY A 596 11.23 -55.13 40.61
CA GLY A 596 11.23 -54.89 39.16
C GLY A 596 12.19 -55.84 38.42
N ILE A 597 12.19 -55.76 37.09
CA ILE A 597 12.95 -56.66 36.21
C ILE A 597 14.45 -56.42 36.43
N ALA A 598 15.10 -57.27 37.22
CA ALA A 598 16.51 -57.11 37.60
C ALA A 598 17.53 -57.51 36.51
N ASN A 599 17.09 -58.09 35.40
CA ASN A 599 17.97 -58.48 34.30
C ASN A 599 17.48 -57.83 32.99
N GLY A 600 18.29 -56.93 32.44
CA GLY A 600 18.02 -56.28 31.16
C GLY A 600 17.84 -57.29 30.02
N ILE A 601 17.12 -56.87 28.97
CA ILE A 601 17.02 -57.66 27.74
C ILE A 601 18.31 -57.45 26.94
N GLU A 602 19.17 -58.47 26.87
CA GLU A 602 20.38 -58.43 26.06
C GLU A 602 20.08 -58.83 24.62
N PHE A 603 20.53 -57.99 23.67
CA PHE A 603 20.52 -58.28 22.25
C PHE A 603 21.97 -58.33 21.76
N ALA A 604 22.40 -59.45 21.18
CA ALA A 604 23.72 -59.57 20.56
C ALA A 604 23.61 -59.33 19.05
N TYR A 605 24.40 -58.38 18.53
CA TYR A 605 24.55 -58.13 17.10
C TYR A 605 26.03 -57.86 16.77
N SER A 606 26.44 -58.12 15.54
CA SER A 606 27.82 -57.88 15.08
C SER A 606 27.81 -56.86 13.94
N LEU A 607 28.55 -55.76 14.10
CA LEU A 607 28.77 -54.76 13.06
C LEU A 607 30.19 -54.87 12.49
N PRO A 608 30.40 -54.60 11.19
CA PRO A 608 31.75 -54.44 10.64
C PRO A 608 32.53 -53.34 11.37
N ALA A 609 33.85 -53.47 11.44
CA ALA A 609 34.71 -52.46 12.05
C ALA A 609 34.52 -51.09 11.38
N GLY A 610 34.09 -50.09 12.17
CA GLY A 610 33.81 -48.73 11.70
C GLY A 610 32.35 -48.46 11.28
N ALA A 611 31.45 -49.44 11.35
CA ALA A 611 30.02 -49.22 11.13
C ALA A 611 29.31 -48.82 12.43
N THR A 612 28.41 -47.84 12.34
CA THR A 612 27.47 -47.45 13.39
C THR A 612 26.08 -47.90 12.95
N ALA A 613 25.26 -48.40 13.87
CA ALA A 613 23.85 -48.66 13.61
C ALA A 613 23.01 -48.13 14.77
N LEU A 614 21.81 -47.66 14.47
CA LEU A 614 20.81 -47.28 15.47
C LEU A 614 19.87 -48.45 15.72
N MET A 615 19.63 -48.78 16.99
CA MET A 615 18.67 -49.80 17.39
C MET A 615 17.37 -49.10 17.81
N GLU A 616 16.27 -49.34 17.08
CA GLU A 616 14.94 -48.89 17.47
C GLU A 616 14.20 -50.03 18.18
N VAL A 617 13.77 -49.80 19.42
CA VAL A 617 12.94 -50.74 20.20
C VAL A 617 11.56 -50.11 20.36
N ARG A 618 10.53 -50.73 19.81
CA ARG A 618 9.14 -50.29 19.99
C ARG A 618 8.39 -51.22 20.92
N VAL A 619 7.78 -50.66 21.96
CA VAL A 619 6.80 -51.35 22.80
C VAL A 619 5.42 -51.18 22.17
N ILE A 620 4.75 -52.28 21.84
CA ILE A 620 3.41 -52.24 21.24
C ILE A 620 2.36 -52.27 22.35
N GLY A 621 1.64 -51.16 22.55
CA GLY A 621 0.52 -51.07 23.49
C GLY A 621 0.26 -49.73 24.19
N GLY A 622 0.99 -48.65 23.89
CA GLY A 622 0.77 -47.33 24.49
C GLY A 622 1.57 -46.21 23.77
N ASN A 623 1.20 -44.95 24.02
CA ASN A 623 1.74 -43.75 23.34
C ASN A 623 3.28 -43.61 23.47
N PRO A 624 4.01 -43.15 22.44
CA PRO A 624 5.45 -43.27 22.38
C PRO A 624 6.13 -42.02 22.92
N THR A 625 6.47 -41.99 24.21
CA THR A 625 7.47 -41.06 24.73
C THR A 625 8.28 -41.73 25.82
N ALA A 626 9.35 -42.40 25.42
CA ALA A 626 10.51 -42.64 26.27
C ALA A 626 11.75 -42.17 25.50
N VAL A 627 12.56 -41.32 26.14
CA VAL A 627 13.86 -40.90 25.59
C VAL A 627 14.86 -42.00 25.96
N LEU A 628 15.45 -42.64 24.95
CA LEU A 628 16.52 -43.62 25.13
C LEU A 628 17.86 -42.92 24.93
N SER A 629 18.71 -42.89 25.95
CA SER A 629 20.12 -42.54 25.79
C SER A 629 20.95 -43.82 25.81
N ALA A 630 21.81 -43.99 24.81
CA ALA A 630 22.79 -45.06 24.75
C ALA A 630 24.20 -44.44 24.78
N THR A 631 25.01 -44.82 25.75
CA THR A 631 26.41 -44.37 25.81
C THR A 631 27.30 -45.52 25.32
N PRO A 632 28.07 -45.35 24.22
CA PRO A 632 29.02 -46.38 23.81
C PRO A 632 30.16 -46.45 24.82
N THR A 633 30.47 -47.64 25.35
CA THR A 633 31.74 -47.88 26.05
C THR A 633 32.76 -48.44 25.07
N SER A 634 33.95 -47.85 25.07
CA SER A 634 35.02 -48.16 24.14
C SER A 634 35.70 -49.49 24.48
N ASN A 635 35.44 -50.51 23.67
CA ASN A 635 36.42 -51.39 23.02
C ASN A 635 35.81 -52.77 22.71
N GLY A 636 35.62 -53.06 21.43
CA GLY A 636 35.67 -54.42 20.87
C GLY A 636 34.44 -55.32 20.99
N THR A 637 33.50 -55.11 21.91
CA THR A 637 32.20 -55.82 21.93
C THR A 637 31.20 -54.93 22.66
N ALA A 638 30.23 -54.35 21.95
CA ALA A 638 29.30 -53.40 22.53
C ALA A 638 28.16 -54.14 23.25
N TYR A 639 28.12 -54.03 24.59
CA TYR A 639 26.91 -54.32 25.37
C TYR A 639 26.28 -52.98 25.77
N THR A 640 25.00 -52.81 25.48
CA THR A 640 24.22 -51.62 25.88
C THR A 640 23.18 -52.03 26.91
N SER A 641 23.27 -51.49 28.13
CA SER A 641 22.19 -51.56 29.11
C SER A 641 21.17 -50.44 28.86
N LEU A 642 19.88 -50.77 28.91
CA LEU A 642 18.77 -49.84 28.70
C LEU A 642 18.17 -49.45 30.06
N GLU A 643 18.06 -48.14 30.36
CA GLU A 643 17.33 -47.64 31.53
C GLU A 643 16.16 -46.76 31.05
N VAL A 644 14.96 -46.99 31.58
CA VAL A 644 13.72 -46.33 31.13
C VAL A 644 13.17 -45.44 32.25
N GLN A 645 13.16 -44.12 32.04
CA GLN A 645 12.43 -43.16 32.89
C GLN A 645 11.08 -42.79 32.26
N ALA A 646 9.99 -42.92 33.01
CA ALA A 646 8.66 -42.47 32.61
C ALA A 646 8.26 -41.18 33.34
N THR A 647 7.73 -40.19 32.61
CA THR A 647 7.11 -38.98 33.17
C THR A 647 5.59 -39.06 33.05
N THR A 648 4.88 -38.77 34.14
CA THR A 648 3.42 -38.88 34.26
C THR A 648 2.67 -37.72 33.63
N ASP A 649 1.78 -38.01 32.68
CA ASP A 649 0.49 -37.32 32.55
C ASP A 649 -0.58 -38.35 32.12
N LEU A 650 -1.73 -38.29 32.79
CA LEU A 650 -2.82 -39.26 32.87
C LEU A 650 -3.56 -39.51 31.53
N LEU A 651 -4.00 -40.75 31.27
CA LEU A 651 -5.44 -41.13 31.25
C LEU A 651 -5.73 -42.58 30.78
N ASP A 652 -6.70 -43.17 31.48
CA ASP A 652 -7.75 -44.13 31.08
C ASP A 652 -7.57 -45.02 29.83
N TRP A 653 -7.54 -46.34 30.08
CA TRP A 653 -8.57 -47.20 29.50
C TRP A 653 -8.93 -48.40 30.37
N THR A 654 -10.18 -48.81 30.23
CA THR A 654 -10.96 -49.79 30.98
C THR A 654 -10.50 -51.24 30.75
N ALA A 655 -9.71 -51.77 31.67
CA ALA A 655 -9.76 -53.16 32.17
C ALA A 655 -8.75 -53.31 33.32
N GLY A 656 -9.22 -53.15 34.57
CA GLY A 656 -8.46 -53.45 35.79
C GLY A 656 -7.34 -52.45 36.10
N ALA A 657 -7.67 -51.33 36.76
CA ALA A 657 -6.68 -50.38 37.24
C ALA A 657 -5.78 -51.01 38.32
N VAL A 658 -4.47 -51.06 38.06
CA VAL A 658 -3.45 -51.35 39.09
C VAL A 658 -2.80 -50.02 39.45
N ALA A 659 -3.16 -49.46 40.61
CA ALA A 659 -2.51 -48.27 41.14
C ALA A 659 -1.03 -48.57 41.42
N LEU A 660 -0.13 -47.63 41.13
CA LEU A 660 1.30 -47.74 41.46
C LEU A 660 1.63 -46.81 42.62
N THR A 661 2.38 -47.29 43.60
CA THR A 661 2.85 -46.49 44.75
C THR A 661 4.30 -46.08 44.53
N GLU A 662 4.60 -44.79 44.66
CA GLU A 662 5.95 -44.23 44.54
C GLU A 662 6.67 -44.28 45.89
N THR A 663 7.90 -44.78 45.91
CA THR A 663 8.80 -44.65 47.07
C THR A 663 10.18 -44.19 46.63
N GLN A 664 10.80 -43.34 47.47
CA GLN A 664 12.12 -42.79 47.21
C GLN A 664 13.13 -43.43 48.17
N VAL A 665 14.14 -44.11 47.64
CA VAL A 665 15.23 -44.71 48.42
C VAL A 665 16.54 -44.28 47.77
N ALA A 666 17.44 -43.71 48.57
CA ALA A 666 18.78 -43.26 48.14
C ALA A 666 18.80 -42.30 46.92
N GLY A 667 17.74 -41.50 46.72
CA GLY A 667 17.68 -40.51 45.65
C GLY A 667 17.05 -40.99 44.34
N GLU A 668 16.76 -42.28 44.20
CA GLU A 668 16.03 -42.85 43.06
C GLU A 668 14.53 -42.98 43.34
N ARG A 669 13.70 -42.71 42.32
CA ARG A 669 12.25 -42.92 42.36
C ARG A 669 11.93 -44.33 41.88
N ARG A 670 11.19 -45.11 42.67
CA ARG A 670 10.73 -46.46 42.32
C ARG A 670 9.20 -46.54 42.40
N TRP A 671 8.58 -47.24 41.44
CA TRP A 671 7.13 -47.46 41.39
C TRP A 671 6.82 -48.95 41.46
N SER A 672 5.90 -49.33 42.35
CA SER A 672 5.48 -50.72 42.56
C SER A 672 3.95 -50.86 42.50
N PRO A 673 3.39 -51.99 42.02
CA PRO A 673 1.95 -52.27 42.08
C PRO A 673 1.41 -52.18 43.52
N ALA A 674 0.29 -51.46 43.70
CA ALA A 674 -0.34 -51.27 45.01
C ALA A 674 -0.96 -52.55 45.61
N ALA A 675 -1.07 -53.62 44.82
CA ALA A 675 -1.55 -54.93 45.28
C ALA A 675 -0.55 -56.04 44.91
N PRO A 676 -0.14 -56.90 45.87
CA PRO A 676 0.73 -58.05 45.58
C PRO A 676 0.05 -59.02 44.60
N GLY A 677 0.67 -59.25 43.43
CA GLY A 677 0.28 -60.32 42.50
C GLY A 677 -0.28 -59.91 41.12
N ALA A 678 -0.35 -58.63 40.76
CA ALA A 678 -0.73 -58.21 39.41
C ALA A 678 0.46 -58.34 38.42
N LYS A 679 0.29 -59.09 37.31
CA LYS A 679 1.30 -59.22 36.24
C LYS A 679 1.01 -58.23 35.11
N THR A 680 2.04 -57.51 34.66
CA THR A 680 1.98 -56.60 33.49
C THR A 680 2.82 -57.19 32.36
N TYR A 681 2.26 -57.29 31.14
CA TYR A 681 2.94 -57.85 29.97
C TYR A 681 3.21 -56.76 28.92
N PHE A 682 4.35 -56.84 28.24
CA PHE A 682 4.68 -55.95 27.12
C PHE A 682 5.27 -56.76 25.94
N ARG A 683 4.98 -56.33 24.72
CA ARG A 683 5.56 -56.89 23.48
C ARG A 683 6.51 -55.86 22.86
N ALA A 684 7.77 -56.24 22.63
CA ALA A 684 8.75 -55.40 21.97
C ALA A 684 9.08 -55.91 20.56
N VAL A 685 9.22 -55.00 19.60
CA VAL A 685 9.76 -55.27 18.26
C VAL A 685 11.05 -54.48 18.11
N VAL A 686 12.12 -55.17 17.71
CA VAL A 686 13.46 -54.57 17.54
C VAL A 686 13.79 -54.49 16.06
N ARG A 687 14.21 -53.30 15.61
CA ARG A 687 14.65 -53.07 14.22
C ARG A 687 16.02 -52.38 14.24
N LEU A 688 16.96 -52.92 13.47
CA LEU A 688 18.24 -52.26 13.18
C LEU A 688 18.04 -51.27 12.04
N ILE A 689 18.45 -50.03 12.24
CA ILE A 689 18.38 -48.95 11.26
C ILE A 689 19.83 -48.49 10.98
N PRO A 690 20.25 -48.40 9.70
CA PRO A 690 21.58 -47.93 9.34
C PRO A 690 21.92 -46.54 9.88
#